data_AF-A0A9Q0RLP5-F1
#
_entry.id   AF-A0A9Q0RLP5-F1
#
_cell.length_a   1.000
_cell.length_b   1.000
_cell.length_c   1.000
_cell.angle_alpha   90.00
_cell.angle_beta   90.00
_cell.angle_gamma   90.00
#
_symmetry.space_group_name_H-M   'P 1'
#
loop_
_entity.id
_entity.type
_entity.pdbx_description
1 polymer ?
#
loop_
_entity_poly.entity_id
_entity_poly.type
_entity_poly.pdbx_seq_one_letter_code
_entity_poly.pdbx_strand_id
1 'polypeptide(L)'
;MANIPKVTGISPKEGLPRTKLTIRGENLGIDQDDVISVKICEIECNIFTDWISPQKIIIRSPHTNGTGDVIVTTKRGGVGISMIKFRAYEEPVGLTTPSGVWVDESESGQFDYRRSTSPSIVFNDFGMDNSSLPLSSRASFDKPISSLYSDLAPGNVSYSDILSESFTPSVYLVENHNDASFQDLKAFYRIQQEKCNSESKNTLNSNAFLKANVLSIIDCLNALNAFYLAYKKDKQEMGSELTIKIDDCIKVASSEAHSIFDNIISRKDKSDSTRNALNVLQRYRFLFNLPSNIDKSMQKKDYDVVINDFFRAKNLFSNSSVNVFRRVYVEVEKRIEKFNILLRETFKQYCLSVEEKNIDELKKLIKYLSTLEVGTDPAWETIQMIKSTLFNKISECRKKFLTPGNKPVNTNESITDHIEPPPEVKFIDEVSKIFSVVFTDLFKLGCAYLNGDLYAKDLNNTVKHKSEIFEKEIINESINLLCSEFRSIILPESNYSLNQSKNESNENLVIWLPYCLRCSVNCYSNLMALDFSSVHLQNMNILRPLQSFIFDLRLHTMTCLFNQASQEIKGFSSKEAWHIQLDDIYGVRTNLPLLFETKVIETLQLIRDSVIQIRNSDEVDIFSQINVKGSVKQLAQNLINSFLTALEKSVANPGLSNSNITEDNRSLIVLCNCSYTSNYVLPKLYEAFDKYGYPDMSQVIQLTQKKFKELENRLLELFIEKKRDSVIGIIEPSMYLFDPNWTSAREMPKEVSYYVKETILSLIFVQAEIYQITPQLVNKTMFIILLATIDEIERLYESCINKISDAARVQMLIDINAIDNVLRNTGKKYYPKLKRKIENCRAICNASVQDQTIRKNIDTTNMEYWLISAPGEKTCQQTWDTLNNTLGKHGSDFCKSSRFHIPDLKVGTLDQLVGLSDDLNKLDTYVESVSRKLAQAIGDILEKGQPLNEQLQANGQDLPSYITKFQWDSAKFPVKQSLKSLQEIINKQIGQIDSDLKTKTATFNNLKNTLQSLERRQTGSLLVRNLTELVKKEHFVLGSEYLTTLMVVVPKSFYKDWLAKYEKLTDMIVPRSTTLVFEDNDHGLFNVTLFNKVIEEFKIKARENKFIVRDFTYNEDDINAGKNEIARLESDLKKQYHLLMRWLKVHFSESVIAWIHIKVLRLFVESVLRYGLPVNFVAALLLPPKKNQRRIREVLNQLYSHLDTSISQGPIEDIPGFNIGQQEYYPYVSFKMNIDFVTQK
;
A
#
# COMPACT_ATOMS: atom_id res chain seq x y z
N MET A 1 -38.78 -27.27 -64.78
CA MET A 1 -38.38 -27.61 -66.16
C MET A 1 -38.30 -26.30 -66.91
N ALA A 2 -37.10 -25.81 -67.22
CA ALA A 2 -36.94 -24.57 -67.98
C ALA A 2 -37.18 -24.88 -69.47
N ASN A 3 -38.01 -24.08 -70.13
CA ASN A 3 -38.37 -24.32 -71.52
C ASN A 3 -37.19 -23.95 -72.44
N ILE A 4 -36.80 -24.88 -73.30
CA ILE A 4 -35.69 -24.70 -74.25
C ILE A 4 -36.04 -23.60 -75.26
N PRO A 5 -35.11 -22.68 -75.60
CA PRO A 5 -35.35 -21.66 -76.62
C PRO A 5 -35.66 -22.34 -77.96
N LYS A 6 -36.82 -22.02 -78.53
CA LYS A 6 -37.27 -22.59 -79.81
C LYS A 6 -37.29 -21.49 -80.86
N VAL A 7 -36.35 -21.53 -81.81
CA VAL A 7 -36.33 -20.60 -82.94
C VAL A 7 -37.34 -21.07 -83.99
N THR A 8 -38.39 -20.28 -84.22
CA THR A 8 -39.50 -20.61 -85.14
C THR A 8 -39.35 -19.93 -86.51
N GLY A 9 -38.57 -18.86 -86.63
CA GLY A 9 -38.38 -18.16 -87.90
C GLY A 9 -37.15 -17.26 -87.94
N ILE A 10 -36.57 -17.10 -89.13
CA ILE A 10 -35.48 -16.16 -89.40
C ILE A 10 -35.89 -15.31 -90.61
N SER A 11 -35.69 -13.99 -90.53
CA SER A 11 -36.00 -13.06 -91.61
C SER A 11 -34.94 -11.95 -91.72
N PRO A 12 -34.35 -11.72 -92.91
CA PRO A 12 -34.43 -12.55 -94.13
C PRO A 12 -33.72 -13.92 -93.94
N LYS A 13 -34.08 -14.93 -94.75
CA LYS A 13 -33.45 -16.27 -94.69
C LYS A 13 -32.08 -16.34 -95.38
N GLU A 14 -31.75 -15.30 -96.13
CA GLU A 14 -30.49 -15.13 -96.84
C GLU A 14 -30.08 -13.65 -96.85
N GLY A 15 -28.78 -13.36 -96.98
CA GLY A 15 -28.29 -11.98 -97.05
C GLY A 15 -26.78 -11.87 -97.12
N LEU A 16 -26.31 -10.67 -97.51
CA LEU A 16 -24.90 -10.28 -97.51
C LEU A 16 -24.36 -10.14 -96.08
N PRO A 17 -23.03 -10.07 -95.87
CA PRO A 17 -22.46 -9.89 -94.54
C PRO A 17 -22.96 -8.58 -93.91
N ARG A 18 -23.24 -8.60 -92.60
CA ARG A 18 -23.87 -7.51 -91.83
C ARG A 18 -25.35 -7.20 -92.13
N THR A 19 -26.04 -8.04 -92.90
CA THR A 19 -27.50 -7.96 -93.05
C THR A 19 -28.18 -8.10 -91.69
N LYS A 20 -29.16 -7.25 -91.40
CA LYS A 20 -29.92 -7.28 -90.14
C LYS A 20 -30.91 -8.45 -90.15
N LEU A 21 -30.61 -9.47 -89.37
CA LEU A 21 -31.41 -10.67 -89.18
C LEU A 21 -32.33 -10.52 -87.98
N THR A 22 -33.59 -10.86 -88.16
CA THR A 22 -34.57 -10.98 -87.08
C THR A 22 -34.84 -12.45 -86.82
N ILE A 23 -34.40 -12.94 -85.67
CA ILE A 23 -34.67 -14.29 -85.17
C ILE A 23 -35.95 -14.23 -84.34
N ARG A 24 -36.97 -14.98 -84.75
CA ARG A 24 -38.27 -15.11 -84.07
C ARG A 24 -38.39 -16.50 -83.47
N GLY A 25 -38.95 -16.60 -82.27
CA GLY A 25 -39.01 -17.85 -81.52
C GLY A 25 -39.87 -17.76 -80.27
N GLU A 26 -39.73 -18.75 -79.41
CA GLU A 26 -40.31 -18.80 -78.07
C GLU A 26 -39.19 -19.08 -77.06
N ASN A 27 -39.22 -18.40 -75.90
CA ASN A 27 -38.24 -18.53 -74.81
C ASN A 27 -36.79 -18.17 -75.18
N LEU A 28 -36.58 -17.15 -76.02
CA LEU A 28 -35.25 -16.65 -76.43
C LEU A 28 -34.55 -15.77 -75.37
N GLY A 29 -34.77 -16.05 -74.08
CA GLY A 29 -34.24 -15.28 -72.93
C GLY A 29 -35.22 -14.22 -72.39
N ILE A 30 -35.04 -13.82 -71.13
CA ILE A 30 -35.91 -12.84 -70.43
C ILE A 30 -35.39 -11.39 -70.56
N ASP A 31 -34.08 -11.23 -70.70
CA ASP A 31 -33.37 -9.97 -70.88
C ASP A 31 -32.08 -10.20 -71.69
N GLN A 32 -31.35 -9.11 -72.01
CA GLN A 32 -30.10 -9.15 -72.79
C GLN A 32 -29.03 -10.05 -72.13
N ASP A 33 -28.97 -10.08 -70.80
CA ASP A 33 -27.96 -10.82 -70.05
C ASP A 33 -28.27 -12.33 -69.95
N ASP A 34 -29.52 -12.74 -70.17
CA ASP A 34 -29.92 -14.16 -70.25
C ASP A 34 -29.49 -14.82 -71.57
N VAL A 35 -29.16 -14.04 -72.62
CA VAL A 35 -28.65 -14.55 -73.90
C VAL A 35 -27.12 -14.75 -73.81
N ILE A 36 -26.68 -16.00 -73.62
CA ILE A 36 -25.26 -16.35 -73.49
C ILE A 36 -24.54 -16.27 -74.83
N SER A 37 -25.14 -16.84 -75.88
CA SER A 37 -24.54 -16.78 -77.21
C SER A 37 -25.55 -16.95 -78.33
N VAL A 38 -25.33 -16.24 -79.43
CA VAL A 38 -26.04 -16.47 -80.70
C VAL A 38 -25.01 -16.79 -81.76
N LYS A 39 -25.04 -18.01 -82.30
CA LYS A 39 -24.18 -18.47 -83.39
C LYS A 39 -24.96 -18.51 -84.69
N ILE A 40 -24.37 -17.98 -85.75
CA ILE A 40 -24.88 -18.10 -87.12
C ILE A 40 -23.74 -18.69 -87.96
N CYS A 41 -23.98 -19.79 -88.67
CA CYS A 41 -22.96 -20.47 -89.47
C CYS A 41 -21.69 -20.79 -88.67
N GLU A 42 -21.86 -21.30 -87.44
CA GLU A 42 -20.80 -21.62 -86.46
C GLU A 42 -20.00 -20.43 -85.89
N ILE A 43 -20.29 -19.18 -86.31
CA ILE A 43 -19.64 -17.97 -85.80
C ILE A 43 -20.48 -17.31 -84.70
N GLU A 44 -19.85 -17.05 -83.55
CA GLU A 44 -20.45 -16.32 -82.43
C GLU A 44 -20.62 -14.83 -82.76
N CYS A 45 -21.86 -14.35 -82.64
CA CYS A 45 -22.26 -13.01 -83.05
C CYS A 45 -22.70 -12.13 -81.84
N ASN A 46 -22.25 -12.47 -80.63
CA ASN A 46 -22.71 -11.88 -79.36
C ASN A 46 -22.60 -10.35 -79.32
N ILE A 47 -21.53 -9.79 -79.89
CA ILE A 47 -21.27 -8.33 -79.91
C ILE A 47 -22.33 -7.57 -80.71
N PHE A 48 -22.99 -8.22 -81.67
CA PHE A 48 -23.98 -7.63 -82.57
C PHE A 48 -25.41 -8.09 -82.26
N THR A 49 -25.62 -8.72 -81.11
CA THR A 49 -26.90 -9.30 -80.71
C THR A 49 -27.67 -8.31 -79.84
N ASP A 50 -28.84 -7.89 -80.30
CA ASP A 50 -29.81 -7.09 -79.55
C ASP A 50 -31.02 -7.95 -79.22
N TRP A 51 -31.17 -8.31 -77.94
CA TRP A 51 -32.38 -8.91 -77.41
C TRP A 51 -33.49 -7.86 -77.36
N ILE A 52 -34.67 -8.19 -77.89
CA ILE A 52 -35.82 -7.27 -77.89
C ILE A 52 -36.94 -7.79 -77.00
N SER A 53 -37.23 -9.09 -77.07
CA SER A 53 -38.28 -9.72 -76.30
C SER A 53 -38.04 -11.23 -76.22
N PRO A 54 -38.75 -11.97 -75.35
CA PRO A 54 -38.63 -13.43 -75.27
C PRO A 54 -38.98 -14.16 -76.57
N GLN A 55 -39.57 -13.48 -77.55
CA GLN A 55 -39.92 -14.01 -78.86
C GLN A 55 -39.05 -13.49 -80.01
N LYS A 56 -38.14 -12.54 -79.75
CA LYS A 56 -37.45 -11.81 -80.81
C LYS A 56 -36.06 -11.34 -80.40
N ILE A 57 -35.06 -11.75 -81.19
CA ILE A 57 -33.70 -11.24 -81.15
C ILE A 57 -33.36 -10.64 -82.51
N ILE A 58 -32.66 -9.51 -82.51
CA ILE A 58 -32.10 -8.91 -83.72
C ILE A 58 -30.59 -9.08 -83.68
N ILE A 59 -30.02 -9.48 -84.81
CA ILE A 59 -28.58 -9.69 -84.94
C ILE A 59 -28.13 -9.30 -86.34
N ARG A 60 -26.84 -9.07 -86.53
CA ARG A 60 -26.27 -8.85 -87.88
C ARG A 60 -25.53 -10.11 -88.33
N SER A 61 -25.69 -10.49 -89.60
CA SER A 61 -25.04 -11.67 -90.15
C SER A 61 -23.51 -11.56 -90.08
N PRO A 62 -22.80 -12.64 -89.69
CA PRO A 62 -21.34 -12.70 -89.71
C PRO A 62 -20.82 -12.82 -91.16
N HIS A 63 -19.51 -12.60 -91.34
CA HIS A 63 -18.85 -12.77 -92.64
C HIS A 63 -18.53 -14.25 -92.86
N THR A 64 -19.40 -14.97 -93.58
CA THR A 64 -19.25 -16.41 -93.88
C THR A 64 -19.77 -16.71 -95.27
N ASN A 65 -19.24 -17.72 -95.94
CA ASN A 65 -19.80 -18.26 -97.18
C ASN A 65 -20.49 -19.60 -96.90
N GLY A 66 -21.72 -19.77 -97.37
CA GLY A 66 -22.46 -21.04 -97.25
C GLY A 66 -23.73 -20.97 -96.39
N THR A 67 -24.39 -22.13 -96.25
CA THR A 67 -25.60 -22.31 -95.44
C THR A 67 -25.26 -22.93 -94.10
N GLY A 68 -25.59 -22.25 -93.00
CA GLY A 68 -25.29 -22.74 -91.66
C GLY A 68 -26.41 -22.55 -90.65
N ASP A 69 -26.30 -23.25 -89.52
CA ASP A 69 -27.33 -23.30 -88.49
C ASP A 69 -27.32 -22.02 -87.64
N VAL A 70 -28.49 -21.63 -87.14
CA VAL A 70 -28.64 -20.51 -86.20
C VAL A 70 -28.97 -21.07 -84.82
N ILE A 71 -28.06 -20.85 -83.87
CA ILE A 71 -28.09 -21.44 -82.54
C ILE A 71 -28.16 -20.31 -81.51
N VAL A 72 -29.18 -20.34 -80.65
CA VAL A 72 -29.36 -19.39 -79.55
C VAL A 72 -29.18 -20.14 -78.22
N THR A 73 -28.21 -19.73 -77.42
CA THR A 73 -27.94 -20.27 -76.10
C THR A 73 -28.37 -19.27 -75.05
N THR A 74 -29.25 -19.70 -74.14
CA THR A 74 -29.72 -18.89 -73.01
C THR A 74 -29.27 -19.51 -71.69
N LYS A 75 -29.08 -18.68 -70.66
CA LYS A 75 -28.57 -19.12 -69.35
C LYS A 75 -29.54 -20.03 -68.61
N ARG A 76 -30.84 -19.81 -68.78
CA ARG A 76 -31.89 -20.60 -68.13
C ARG A 76 -32.48 -21.69 -69.01
N GLY A 77 -32.60 -21.45 -70.31
CA GLY A 77 -33.26 -22.37 -71.26
C GLY A 77 -32.31 -23.31 -72.00
N GLY A 78 -30.99 -23.14 -71.89
CA GLY A 78 -30.03 -23.98 -72.61
C GLY A 78 -29.91 -23.59 -74.09
N VAL A 79 -29.53 -24.55 -74.94
CA VAL A 79 -29.22 -24.35 -76.37
C VAL A 79 -30.44 -24.65 -77.24
N GLY A 80 -30.82 -23.69 -78.08
CA GLY A 80 -31.91 -23.79 -79.04
C GLY A 80 -31.39 -23.66 -80.47
N ILE A 81 -31.62 -24.68 -81.29
CA ILE A 81 -31.17 -24.72 -82.68
C ILE A 81 -32.37 -24.41 -83.59
N SER A 82 -32.20 -23.49 -84.53
CA SER A 82 -33.17 -23.20 -85.58
C SER A 82 -33.27 -24.36 -86.56
N MET A 83 -34.50 -24.76 -86.92
CA MET A 83 -34.70 -25.69 -88.04
C MET A 83 -34.42 -25.04 -89.40
N ILE A 84 -34.41 -23.71 -89.47
CA ILE A 84 -34.16 -22.95 -90.70
C ILE A 84 -32.69 -22.53 -90.67
N LYS A 85 -31.92 -22.92 -91.69
CA LYS A 85 -30.53 -22.50 -91.90
C LYS A 85 -30.49 -21.13 -92.57
N PHE A 86 -29.52 -20.31 -92.18
CA PHE A 86 -29.27 -19.02 -92.84
C PHE A 86 -28.27 -19.22 -93.97
N ARG A 87 -28.53 -18.62 -95.14
CA ARG A 87 -27.60 -18.63 -96.29
C ARG A 87 -26.88 -17.29 -96.38
N ALA A 88 -25.56 -17.30 -96.21
CA ALA A 88 -24.73 -16.11 -96.38
C ALA A 88 -24.13 -16.08 -97.79
N TYR A 89 -24.23 -14.92 -98.45
CA TYR A 89 -23.63 -14.64 -99.75
C TYR A 89 -22.44 -13.70 -99.58
N GLU A 90 -21.37 -13.91 -100.35
CA GLU A 90 -20.23 -13.00 -100.45
C GLU A 90 -20.29 -12.29 -101.82
N GLU A 91 -20.19 -10.96 -101.82
CA GLU A 91 -20.06 -10.17 -103.04
C GLU A 91 -18.55 -10.06 -103.33
N PRO A 92 -18.07 -10.38 -104.55
CA PRO A 92 -16.66 -10.17 -104.88
C PRO A 92 -16.37 -8.67 -104.83
N VAL A 93 -15.69 -8.23 -103.78
CA VAL A 93 -15.29 -6.83 -103.61
C VAL A 93 -14.21 -6.54 -104.63
N GLY A 94 -14.55 -5.74 -105.65
CA GLY A 94 -13.58 -5.24 -106.62
C GLY A 94 -12.57 -4.26 -105.99
N LEU A 95 -11.45 -4.05 -106.66
CA LEU A 95 -10.34 -3.17 -106.23
C LEU A 95 -10.76 -1.74 -105.86
N THR A 96 -11.92 -1.25 -106.33
CA THR A 96 -12.40 0.11 -106.11
C THR A 96 -13.58 0.22 -105.13
N THR A 97 -14.12 -0.91 -104.65
CA THR A 97 -15.28 -0.93 -103.75
C THR A 97 -14.87 -0.80 -102.28
N PRO A 98 -15.41 0.16 -101.52
CA PRO A 98 -15.04 0.38 -100.13
C PRO A 98 -15.60 -0.73 -99.21
N SER A 99 -14.74 -1.38 -98.44
CA SER A 99 -15.13 -2.37 -97.41
C SER A 99 -15.07 -1.76 -96.00
N GLY A 100 -16.11 -2.05 -95.20
CA GLY A 100 -16.18 -1.68 -93.76
C GLY A 100 -15.62 -2.76 -92.82
N VAL A 101 -14.95 -3.78 -93.36
CA VAL A 101 -14.33 -4.91 -92.67
C VAL A 101 -12.98 -5.22 -93.33
N TRP A 102 -11.97 -5.56 -92.53
CA TRP A 102 -10.64 -5.92 -93.03
C TRP A 102 -10.70 -7.20 -93.89
N VAL A 103 -10.18 -7.14 -95.11
CA VAL A 103 -10.12 -8.27 -96.05
C VAL A 103 -8.74 -8.91 -95.94
N ASP A 104 -8.68 -10.25 -95.92
CA ASP A 104 -7.43 -11.00 -95.89
C ASP A 104 -6.80 -11.02 -97.30
N GLU A 105 -5.72 -10.26 -97.50
CA GLU A 105 -5.08 -10.06 -98.81
C GLU A 105 -4.27 -11.29 -99.29
N SER A 106 -4.22 -12.37 -98.51
CA SER A 106 -3.36 -13.54 -98.76
C SER A 106 -3.84 -14.46 -99.90
N GLU A 107 -5.10 -14.38 -100.34
CA GLU A 107 -5.66 -15.23 -101.42
C GLU A 107 -5.75 -14.55 -102.80
N SER A 108 -5.31 -13.29 -102.94
CA SER A 108 -5.39 -12.53 -104.20
C SER A 108 -4.16 -12.74 -105.09
N GLY A 109 -4.02 -13.93 -105.69
CA GLY A 109 -2.91 -14.21 -106.61
C GLY A 109 -3.17 -15.34 -107.60
N GLN A 110 -3.62 -14.99 -108.81
CA GLN A 110 -3.38 -15.75 -110.05
C GLN A 110 -3.82 -14.93 -111.28
N PHE A 111 -2.89 -14.19 -111.87
CA PHE A 111 -3.00 -13.76 -113.28
C PHE A 111 -1.99 -14.59 -114.09
N ASP A 112 -2.51 -15.59 -114.80
CA ASP A 112 -1.77 -16.45 -115.72
C ASP A 112 -1.42 -15.72 -117.01
N TYR A 113 -0.16 -15.30 -117.20
CA TYR A 113 0.38 -15.00 -118.53
C TYR A 113 1.86 -15.41 -118.65
N ARG A 114 2.10 -16.73 -118.71
CA ARG A 114 3.26 -17.27 -119.44
C ARG A 114 2.92 -17.32 -120.93
N ARG A 115 3.36 -16.31 -121.71
CA ARG A 115 3.76 -16.48 -123.12
C ARG A 115 4.99 -15.61 -123.38
N SER A 116 6.16 -16.24 -123.27
CA SER A 116 7.45 -15.68 -123.67
C SER A 116 7.75 -16.09 -125.12
N THR A 117 8.14 -15.13 -125.96
CA THR A 117 8.58 -15.33 -127.35
C THR A 117 10.08 -15.11 -127.49
N SER A 118 10.92 -15.82 -126.74
CA SER A 118 12.35 -15.96 -127.04
C SER A 118 12.92 -17.25 -126.45
N PRO A 119 13.60 -18.10 -127.25
CA PRO A 119 14.23 -19.34 -126.80
C PRO A 119 15.67 -19.09 -126.35
N SER A 120 16.04 -19.55 -125.16
CA SER A 120 17.45 -19.64 -124.75
C SER A 120 17.70 -20.93 -123.97
N ILE A 121 18.29 -21.84 -124.73
CA ILE A 121 19.23 -22.93 -124.45
C ILE A 121 19.62 -23.15 -122.97
N VAL A 122 19.36 -24.38 -122.53
CA VAL A 122 19.86 -25.02 -121.31
C VAL A 122 21.31 -25.47 -121.55
N PHE A 123 22.24 -25.11 -120.67
CA PHE A 123 23.51 -25.84 -120.56
C PHE A 123 23.57 -26.58 -119.23
N ASN A 124 23.48 -27.89 -119.37
CA ASN A 124 23.68 -28.90 -118.35
C ASN A 124 25.16 -29.28 -118.29
N ASP A 125 25.58 -29.56 -117.08
CA ASP A 125 26.81 -30.21 -116.62
C ASP A 125 27.20 -31.45 -117.45
N PHE A 126 28.44 -31.48 -117.97
CA PHE A 126 29.14 -32.71 -118.34
C PHE A 126 30.66 -32.49 -118.23
N GLY A 127 31.27 -33.15 -117.25
CA GLY A 127 32.72 -33.22 -117.10
C GLY A 127 33.38 -34.09 -118.16
N MET A 128 34.62 -33.74 -118.48
CA MET A 128 35.69 -34.67 -118.88
C MET A 128 37.04 -33.97 -118.69
N ASP A 129 37.97 -34.75 -118.16
CA ASP A 129 39.35 -34.41 -117.85
C ASP A 129 40.12 -33.83 -119.05
N ASN A 130 41.11 -32.98 -118.76
CA ASN A 130 42.47 -33.21 -119.26
C ASN A 130 43.50 -32.31 -118.55
N SER A 131 44.34 -32.97 -117.77
CA SER A 131 45.80 -32.84 -117.79
C SER A 131 46.41 -31.44 -117.88
N SER A 132 46.80 -30.93 -116.71
CA SER A 132 48.13 -30.39 -116.36
C SER A 132 49.06 -30.04 -117.53
N LEU A 133 49.58 -28.82 -117.59
CA LEU A 133 50.89 -28.41 -117.02
C LEU A 133 51.18 -26.96 -117.52
N PRO A 134 52.23 -26.28 -117.01
CA PRO A 134 52.62 -26.07 -115.62
C PRO A 134 52.88 -24.56 -115.40
N LEU A 135 52.76 -24.06 -114.17
CA LEU A 135 53.81 -23.25 -113.54
C LEU A 135 53.34 -22.80 -112.15
N SER A 136 54.12 -23.23 -111.17
CA SER A 136 54.41 -22.59 -109.89
C SER A 136 53.39 -21.59 -109.34
N SER A 137 52.76 -22.01 -108.23
CA SER A 137 52.62 -21.21 -107.01
C SER A 137 52.55 -19.70 -107.20
N ARG A 138 51.35 -19.16 -107.29
CA ARG A 138 51.12 -17.80 -106.82
C ARG A 138 50.12 -17.82 -105.69
N ALA A 139 50.70 -18.02 -104.51
CA ALA A 139 50.13 -17.53 -103.30
C ALA A 139 49.83 -16.02 -103.45
N SER A 140 48.78 -15.64 -102.72
CA SER A 140 48.68 -14.39 -102.01
C SER A 140 47.94 -13.22 -102.69
N PHE A 141 47.19 -12.59 -101.79
CA PHE A 141 46.70 -11.21 -101.78
C PHE A 141 45.34 -10.96 -102.43
N ASP A 142 44.36 -10.89 -101.53
CA ASP A 142 43.40 -9.79 -101.35
C ASP A 142 43.16 -8.87 -102.56
N LYS A 143 41.87 -8.85 -102.97
CA LYS A 143 41.08 -7.86 -103.73
C LYS A 143 41.79 -6.51 -104.01
N PRO A 144 41.60 -5.82 -105.17
CA PRO A 144 40.28 -5.54 -105.80
C PRO A 144 40.29 -5.15 -107.32
N ILE A 145 39.59 -5.86 -108.24
CA ILE A 145 39.42 -5.36 -109.64
C ILE A 145 37.97 -5.40 -110.16
N SER A 146 36.99 -5.96 -109.42
CA SER A 146 35.57 -5.76 -109.80
C SER A 146 35.05 -4.35 -109.49
N SER A 147 35.85 -3.51 -108.81
CA SER A 147 35.53 -2.14 -108.44
C SER A 147 36.07 -1.07 -109.40
N LEU A 148 36.71 -1.45 -110.50
CA LEU A 148 37.21 -0.50 -111.51
C LEU A 148 36.29 -0.39 -112.75
N TYR A 149 35.31 -1.28 -112.90
CA TYR A 149 34.39 -1.26 -114.05
C TYR A 149 32.90 -1.26 -113.67
N SER A 150 32.54 -1.26 -112.38
CA SER A 150 31.14 -1.13 -111.94
C SER A 150 30.57 0.29 -112.05
N ASP A 151 31.42 1.31 -112.15
CA ASP A 151 31.01 2.72 -112.21
C ASP A 151 30.80 3.24 -113.65
N LEU A 152 30.90 2.37 -114.65
CA LEU A 152 30.76 2.70 -116.08
C LEU A 152 29.79 1.75 -116.81
N ALA A 153 28.61 1.45 -116.25
CA ALA A 153 27.36 1.26 -116.99
C ALA A 153 26.23 0.66 -116.12
N PRO A 154 24.99 1.16 -116.25
CA PRO A 154 23.82 0.49 -115.71
C PRO A 154 23.46 -0.72 -116.60
N GLY A 155 23.54 -1.93 -116.06
CA GLY A 155 22.99 -3.14 -116.68
C GLY A 155 24.04 -4.18 -117.10
N ASN A 156 23.68 -5.46 -116.92
CA ASN A 156 24.46 -6.64 -117.26
C ASN A 156 24.68 -6.79 -118.78
N VAL A 157 25.47 -5.93 -119.40
CA VAL A 157 25.88 -6.07 -120.80
C VAL A 157 27.29 -6.67 -120.81
N SER A 158 27.40 -7.91 -121.28
CA SER A 158 28.69 -8.60 -121.40
C SER A 158 29.42 -8.14 -122.66
N TYR A 159 30.50 -7.37 -122.50
CA TYR A 159 31.28 -6.80 -123.61
C TYR A 159 32.19 -7.82 -124.33
N SER A 160 32.21 -9.06 -123.86
CA SER A 160 32.97 -10.18 -124.43
C SER A 160 32.14 -11.12 -125.33
N ASP A 161 30.85 -10.85 -125.57
CA ASP A 161 30.01 -11.68 -126.45
C ASP A 161 29.99 -11.18 -127.90
N ILE A 162 30.32 -12.06 -128.86
CA ILE A 162 30.57 -11.72 -130.29
C ILE A 162 29.29 -11.31 -131.03
N LEU A 163 28.12 -11.71 -130.55
CA LEU A 163 26.82 -11.40 -131.16
C LEU A 163 26.21 -10.10 -130.61
N SER A 164 26.87 -9.46 -129.64
CA SER A 164 26.45 -8.16 -129.12
C SER A 164 26.83 -7.05 -130.08
N GLU A 165 25.91 -6.11 -130.32
CA GLU A 165 26.18 -4.86 -131.07
C GLU A 165 27.23 -3.96 -130.38
N SER A 166 27.60 -4.25 -129.13
CA SER A 166 28.59 -3.52 -128.33
C SER A 166 29.87 -4.34 -128.03
N PHE A 167 30.13 -5.36 -128.84
CA PHE A 167 31.33 -6.20 -128.74
C PHE A 167 32.62 -5.38 -128.85
N THR A 168 33.52 -5.56 -127.88
CA THR A 168 34.83 -4.91 -127.88
C THR A 168 35.95 -5.95 -127.99
N PRO A 169 36.68 -6.01 -129.12
CA PRO A 169 37.67 -7.07 -129.39
C PRO A 169 38.80 -7.18 -128.35
N SER A 170 39.18 -6.08 -127.70
CA SER A 170 40.23 -6.05 -126.68
C SER A 170 39.80 -6.72 -125.36
N VAL A 171 38.54 -6.58 -124.97
CA VAL A 171 37.99 -7.21 -123.75
C VAL A 171 37.88 -8.72 -123.94
N TYR A 172 37.46 -9.17 -125.12
CA TYR A 172 37.43 -10.59 -125.48
C TYR A 172 38.81 -11.26 -125.43
N LEU A 173 39.85 -10.57 -125.91
CA LEU A 173 41.22 -11.12 -125.89
C LEU A 173 41.82 -11.16 -124.47
N VAL A 174 41.53 -10.17 -123.63
CA VAL A 174 42.00 -10.12 -122.23
C VAL A 174 41.29 -11.16 -121.37
N GLU A 175 40.02 -11.46 -121.65
CA GLU A 175 39.23 -12.40 -120.85
C GLU A 175 39.49 -13.86 -121.25
N ASN A 176 39.62 -14.17 -122.54
CA ASN A 176 39.74 -15.56 -123.03
C ASN A 176 41.16 -15.98 -123.45
N HIS A 177 42.08 -15.03 -123.67
CA HIS A 177 43.44 -15.30 -124.16
C HIS A 177 44.51 -14.47 -123.44
N ASN A 178 44.34 -14.23 -122.13
CA ASN A 178 45.29 -13.46 -121.30
C ASN A 178 46.71 -14.07 -121.30
N ASP A 179 46.80 -15.39 -121.37
CA ASP A 179 48.06 -16.12 -121.25
C ASP A 179 48.72 -16.46 -122.61
N ALA A 180 48.14 -16.02 -123.75
CA ALA A 180 48.64 -16.31 -125.10
C ALA A 180 49.66 -15.27 -125.59
N SER A 181 50.76 -15.73 -126.22
CA SER A 181 51.80 -14.81 -126.71
C SER A 181 51.42 -14.14 -128.02
N PHE A 182 52.00 -12.96 -128.30
CA PHE A 182 51.73 -12.21 -129.54
C PHE A 182 52.10 -12.98 -130.82
N GLN A 183 53.08 -13.90 -130.78
CA GLN A 183 53.42 -14.71 -131.95
C GLN A 183 52.32 -15.72 -132.30
N ASP A 184 51.62 -16.27 -131.30
CA ASP A 184 50.56 -17.25 -131.49
C ASP A 184 49.31 -16.60 -132.11
N LEU A 185 48.94 -15.39 -131.67
CA LEU A 185 47.83 -14.61 -132.23
C LEU A 185 48.08 -14.21 -133.70
N LYS A 186 49.34 -13.94 -134.06
CA LYS A 186 49.72 -13.52 -135.42
C LYS A 186 49.68 -14.68 -136.42
N ALA A 187 49.92 -15.92 -135.98
CA ALA A 187 49.76 -17.11 -136.80
C ALA A 187 48.27 -17.39 -137.10
N PHE A 188 47.40 -17.20 -136.09
CA PHE A 188 45.95 -17.43 -136.22
C PHE A 188 45.29 -16.48 -137.23
N TYR A 189 45.67 -15.20 -137.23
CA TYR A 189 45.13 -14.20 -138.17
C TYR A 189 45.44 -14.52 -139.65
N ARG A 190 46.62 -15.06 -139.96
CA ARG A 190 47.00 -15.39 -141.36
C ARG A 190 46.13 -16.49 -141.96
N ILE A 191 45.79 -17.51 -141.19
CA ILE A 191 44.97 -18.64 -141.64
C ILE A 191 43.55 -18.18 -142.01
N GLN A 192 43.02 -17.18 -141.30
CA GLN A 192 41.65 -16.70 -141.50
C GLN A 192 41.51 -15.80 -142.73
N GLN A 193 42.56 -15.04 -143.06
CA GLN A 193 42.59 -14.16 -144.24
C GLN A 193 42.64 -14.95 -145.57
N GLU A 194 43.27 -16.13 -145.59
CA GLU A 194 43.34 -16.99 -146.78
C GLU A 194 41.98 -17.63 -147.13
N LYS A 195 41.10 -17.87 -146.14
CA LYS A 195 39.76 -18.43 -146.35
C LYS A 195 38.80 -17.44 -147.03
N CYS A 196 38.73 -16.18 -146.56
CA CYS A 196 37.75 -15.22 -147.05
C CYS A 196 37.98 -14.76 -148.51
N ASN A 197 39.22 -14.77 -149.00
CA ASN A 197 39.52 -14.36 -150.38
C ASN A 197 39.18 -15.45 -151.43
N SER A 198 38.98 -16.70 -151.01
CA SER A 198 38.80 -17.85 -151.91
C SER A 198 37.39 -18.02 -152.48
N GLU A 199 36.35 -17.43 -151.88
CA GLU A 199 34.95 -17.60 -152.31
C GLU A 199 34.47 -16.62 -153.39
N SER A 200 35.30 -15.63 -153.79
CA SER A 200 34.91 -14.60 -154.77
C SER A 200 34.90 -15.05 -156.25
N LYS A 201 35.17 -16.32 -156.58
CA LYS A 201 35.49 -16.72 -157.97
C LYS A 201 34.66 -17.80 -158.67
N ASN A 202 33.56 -18.30 -158.11
CA ASN A 202 32.67 -19.22 -158.86
C ASN A 202 31.26 -18.65 -159.07
N THR A 203 31.18 -17.70 -160.00
CA THR A 203 29.99 -17.34 -160.78
C THR A 203 29.47 -18.54 -161.56
N LEU A 204 28.27 -19.06 -161.24
CA LEU A 204 27.32 -19.62 -162.23
C LEU A 204 25.89 -19.98 -161.76
N ASN A 205 25.47 -19.77 -160.49
CA ASN A 205 24.08 -20.06 -160.06
C ASN A 205 23.22 -18.85 -159.62
N SER A 206 23.74 -17.62 -159.66
CA SER A 206 22.97 -16.41 -159.28
C SER A 206 21.78 -16.13 -160.22
N ASN A 207 21.90 -16.50 -161.50
CA ASN A 207 20.82 -16.32 -162.48
C ASN A 207 19.63 -17.29 -162.29
N ALA A 208 19.81 -18.40 -161.56
CA ALA A 208 18.73 -19.36 -161.27
C ALA A 208 17.85 -18.89 -160.10
N PHE A 209 18.45 -18.32 -159.06
CA PHE A 209 17.74 -17.75 -157.91
C PHE A 209 16.93 -16.50 -158.28
N LEU A 210 17.52 -15.63 -159.12
CA LEU A 210 16.83 -14.43 -159.59
C LEU A 210 15.68 -14.76 -160.53
N LYS A 211 15.84 -15.67 -161.51
CA LYS A 211 14.75 -16.05 -162.44
C LYS A 211 13.55 -16.71 -161.74
N ALA A 212 13.77 -17.48 -160.69
CA ALA A 212 12.69 -18.17 -159.97
C ALA A 212 11.84 -17.21 -159.10
N ASN A 213 12.40 -16.09 -158.65
CA ASN A 213 11.78 -15.18 -157.70
C ASN A 213 11.52 -13.78 -158.25
N VAL A 214 11.59 -13.57 -159.57
CA VAL A 214 11.36 -12.25 -160.19
C VAL A 214 9.97 -11.72 -159.81
N LEU A 215 8.94 -12.56 -159.84
CA LEU A 215 7.58 -12.16 -159.49
C LEU A 215 7.46 -11.77 -158.02
N SER A 216 8.03 -12.56 -157.09
CA SER A 216 8.03 -12.25 -155.65
C SER A 216 8.79 -10.96 -155.33
N ILE A 217 9.89 -10.69 -156.04
CA ILE A 217 10.66 -9.46 -155.87
C ILE A 217 9.91 -8.26 -156.46
N ILE A 218 9.26 -8.42 -157.62
CA ILE A 218 8.42 -7.37 -158.22
C ILE A 218 7.21 -7.08 -157.34
N ASP A 219 6.57 -8.09 -156.74
CA ASP A 219 5.47 -7.91 -155.81
C ASP A 219 5.92 -7.22 -154.52
N CYS A 220 7.09 -7.58 -153.97
CA CYS A 220 7.68 -6.84 -152.85
C CYS A 220 8.01 -5.39 -153.22
N LEU A 221 8.57 -5.14 -154.41
CA LEU A 221 8.87 -3.79 -154.89
C LEU A 221 7.60 -2.97 -155.12
N ASN A 222 6.55 -3.57 -155.68
CA ASN A 222 5.26 -2.94 -155.88
C ASN A 222 4.58 -2.64 -154.53
N ALA A 223 4.65 -3.56 -153.56
CA ALA A 223 4.15 -3.33 -152.21
C ALA A 223 4.93 -2.21 -151.50
N LEU A 224 6.26 -2.18 -151.63
CA LEU A 224 7.10 -1.08 -151.12
C LEU A 224 6.77 0.25 -151.78
N ASN A 225 6.51 0.27 -153.10
CA ASN A 225 6.15 1.48 -153.81
C ASN A 225 4.73 1.97 -153.43
N ALA A 226 3.77 1.06 -153.28
CA ALA A 226 2.43 1.37 -152.80
C ALA A 226 2.48 1.94 -151.38
N PHE A 227 3.29 1.35 -150.49
CA PHE A 227 3.48 1.84 -149.12
C PHE A 227 4.16 3.21 -149.11
N TYR A 228 5.16 3.43 -149.97
CA TYR A 228 5.82 4.72 -150.10
C TYR A 228 4.87 5.81 -150.62
N LEU A 229 4.00 5.49 -151.59
CA LEU A 229 2.99 6.42 -152.10
C LEU A 229 1.89 6.73 -151.06
N ALA A 230 1.44 5.72 -150.31
CA ALA A 230 0.48 5.91 -149.21
C ALA A 230 1.07 6.77 -148.08
N TYR A 231 2.29 6.45 -147.65
CA TYR A 231 3.03 7.26 -146.66
C TYR A 231 3.22 8.71 -147.12
N LYS A 232 3.49 8.93 -148.42
CA LYS A 232 3.67 10.28 -148.96
C LYS A 232 2.35 11.07 -148.98
N LYS A 233 1.21 10.40 -149.20
CA LYS A 233 -0.12 11.00 -149.12
C LYS A 233 -0.50 11.35 -147.67
N ASP A 234 -0.29 10.42 -146.73
CA ASP A 234 -0.59 10.62 -145.30
C ASP A 234 0.30 11.68 -144.67
N LYS A 235 1.57 11.79 -145.09
CA LYS A 235 2.48 12.85 -144.69
C LYS A 235 2.08 14.24 -145.23
N GLN A 236 1.36 14.31 -146.34
CA GLN A 236 0.84 15.57 -146.89
C GLN A 236 -0.48 16.01 -146.25
N GLU A 237 -1.37 15.09 -145.91
CA GLU A 237 -2.66 15.41 -145.29
C GLU A 237 -2.58 15.63 -143.76
N MET A 238 -1.67 14.95 -143.04
CA MET A 238 -1.61 14.93 -141.56
C MET A 238 -0.34 15.53 -140.94
N GLY A 239 0.58 16.06 -141.76
CA GLY A 239 1.84 16.67 -141.29
C GLY A 239 2.94 15.66 -140.98
N SER A 240 4.13 16.16 -140.62
CA SER A 240 5.38 15.37 -140.53
C SER A 240 5.48 14.39 -139.37
N GLU A 241 4.55 14.42 -138.40
CA GLU A 241 4.57 13.57 -137.20
C GLU A 241 3.19 12.94 -136.94
N LEU A 242 3.06 11.64 -137.25
CA LEU A 242 1.77 10.92 -137.28
C LEU A 242 1.32 10.34 -135.91
N THR A 243 2.17 10.35 -134.87
CA THR A 243 1.93 9.67 -133.57
C THR A 243 1.40 10.55 -132.44
N ILE A 244 1.43 11.89 -132.57
CA ILE A 244 1.13 12.83 -131.48
C ILE A 244 -0.29 12.61 -130.90
N LYS A 245 -1.29 12.37 -131.76
CA LYS A 245 -2.68 12.17 -131.31
C LYS A 245 -2.88 10.90 -130.48
N ILE A 246 -2.06 9.87 -130.68
CA ILE A 246 -2.10 8.64 -129.88
C ILE A 246 -1.41 8.89 -128.54
N ASP A 247 -0.27 9.59 -128.55
CA ASP A 247 0.47 9.95 -127.34
C ASP A 247 -0.39 10.83 -126.39
N ASP A 248 -1.16 11.77 -126.94
CA ASP A 248 -2.11 12.57 -126.16
C ASP A 248 -3.22 11.71 -125.53
N CYS A 249 -3.78 10.73 -126.26
CA CYS A 249 -4.79 9.83 -125.70
C CYS A 249 -4.22 8.92 -124.59
N ILE A 250 -2.98 8.46 -124.73
CA ILE A 250 -2.29 7.65 -123.71
C ILE A 250 -2.01 8.49 -122.46
N LYS A 251 -1.56 9.75 -122.63
CA LYS A 251 -1.35 10.67 -121.51
C LYS A 251 -2.63 10.96 -120.74
N VAL A 252 -3.75 11.15 -121.44
CA VAL A 252 -5.06 11.34 -120.80
C VAL A 252 -5.46 10.10 -120.01
N ALA A 253 -5.39 8.90 -120.59
CA ALA A 253 -5.71 7.65 -119.90
C ALA A 253 -4.80 7.39 -118.68
N SER A 254 -3.51 7.71 -118.79
CA SER A 254 -2.55 7.60 -117.68
C SER A 254 -2.88 8.56 -116.53
N SER A 255 -3.29 9.79 -116.84
CA SER A 255 -3.67 10.79 -115.83
C SER A 255 -4.94 10.39 -115.06
N GLU A 256 -5.90 9.79 -115.77
CA GLU A 256 -7.17 9.34 -115.19
C GLU A 256 -6.95 8.10 -114.30
N ALA A 257 -6.05 7.19 -114.68
CA ALA A 257 -5.62 6.07 -113.84
C ALA A 257 -4.93 6.54 -112.54
N HIS A 258 -4.04 7.53 -112.60
CA HIS A 258 -3.36 8.06 -111.42
C HIS A 258 -4.36 8.67 -110.42
N SER A 259 -5.36 9.40 -110.90
CA SER A 259 -6.41 9.99 -110.06
C SER A 259 -7.24 8.94 -109.28
N ILE A 260 -7.50 7.78 -109.89
CA ILE A 260 -8.27 6.69 -109.25
C ILE A 260 -7.43 5.97 -108.18
N PHE A 261 -6.15 5.67 -108.46
CA PHE A 261 -5.31 4.88 -107.56
C PHE A 261 -4.75 5.66 -106.35
N ASP A 262 -4.52 6.97 -106.47
CA ASP A 262 -4.02 7.79 -105.35
C ASP A 262 -4.94 7.75 -104.11
N ASN A 263 -6.25 7.75 -104.34
CA ASN A 263 -7.24 7.63 -103.27
C ASN A 263 -7.26 6.25 -102.60
N ILE A 264 -6.84 5.21 -103.31
CA ILE A 264 -6.78 3.83 -102.79
C ILE A 264 -5.49 3.62 -102.01
N ILE A 265 -4.36 4.08 -102.54
CA ILE A 265 -3.03 3.99 -101.90
C ILE A 265 -3.03 4.77 -100.58
N SER A 266 -3.54 6.00 -100.56
CA SER A 266 -3.62 6.82 -99.35
C SER A 266 -4.48 6.19 -98.24
N ARG A 267 -5.50 5.39 -98.59
CA ARG A 267 -6.30 4.63 -97.62
C ARG A 267 -5.54 3.43 -97.07
N LYS A 268 -4.73 2.74 -97.89
CA LYS A 268 -3.86 1.64 -97.46
C LYS A 268 -2.79 2.12 -96.49
N ASP A 269 -2.11 3.23 -96.81
CA ASP A 269 -1.09 3.81 -95.92
C ASP A 269 -1.66 4.18 -94.54
N LYS A 270 -2.89 4.70 -94.51
CA LYS A 270 -3.58 5.05 -93.27
C LYS A 270 -3.93 3.82 -92.43
N SER A 271 -4.32 2.72 -93.09
CA SER A 271 -4.54 1.42 -92.45
C SER A 271 -3.25 0.88 -91.82
N ASP A 272 -2.16 0.85 -92.58
CA ASP A 272 -0.89 0.27 -92.14
C ASP A 272 -0.25 1.08 -91.00
N SER A 273 -0.37 2.41 -91.04
CA SER A 273 0.03 3.29 -89.95
C SER A 273 -0.70 2.97 -88.64
N THR A 274 -2.01 2.71 -88.73
CA THR A 274 -2.83 2.35 -87.57
C THR A 274 -2.43 0.97 -87.01
N ARG A 275 -2.07 0.01 -87.88
CA ARG A 275 -1.56 -1.31 -87.48
C ARG A 275 -0.25 -1.22 -86.70
N ASN A 276 0.67 -0.38 -87.16
CA ASN A 276 1.96 -0.19 -86.50
C ASN A 276 1.82 0.48 -85.13
N ALA A 277 0.95 1.49 -85.00
CA ALA A 277 0.70 2.15 -83.71
C ALA A 277 0.10 1.18 -82.67
N LEU A 278 -0.85 0.33 -83.08
CA LEU A 278 -1.47 -0.66 -82.18
C LEU A 278 -0.45 -1.69 -81.68
N ASN A 279 0.43 -2.18 -82.55
CA ASN A 279 1.49 -3.13 -82.20
C ASN A 279 2.49 -2.54 -81.20
N VAL A 280 2.86 -1.26 -81.33
CA VAL A 280 3.77 -0.58 -80.37
C VAL A 280 3.13 -0.46 -78.99
N LEU A 281 1.83 -0.09 -78.92
CA LEU A 281 1.09 0.00 -77.66
C LEU A 281 0.93 -1.36 -76.97
N GLN A 282 0.74 -2.44 -77.73
CA GLN A 282 0.65 -3.78 -77.18
C GLN A 282 2.02 -4.29 -76.69
N ARG A 283 3.09 -4.07 -77.45
CA ARG A 283 4.45 -4.56 -77.13
C ARG A 283 5.05 -3.88 -75.90
N TYR A 284 4.77 -2.58 -75.68
CA TYR A 284 5.31 -1.79 -74.56
C TYR A 284 4.25 -1.38 -73.53
N ARG A 285 3.17 -2.17 -73.42
CA ARG A 285 2.04 -1.92 -72.51
C ARG A 285 2.44 -1.64 -71.06
N PHE A 286 3.49 -2.28 -70.56
CA PHE A 286 4.00 -2.06 -69.19
C PHE A 286 4.43 -0.60 -68.97
N LEU A 287 5.27 -0.05 -69.85
CA LEU A 287 5.82 1.30 -69.70
C LEU A 287 4.74 2.38 -69.77
N PHE A 288 3.79 2.26 -70.71
CA PHE A 288 2.71 3.24 -70.88
C PHE A 288 1.68 3.23 -69.73
N ASN A 289 1.47 2.08 -69.08
CA ASN A 289 0.56 1.96 -67.94
C ASN A 289 1.24 2.21 -66.58
N LEU A 290 2.58 2.23 -66.54
CA LEU A 290 3.36 2.36 -65.31
C LEU A 290 3.03 3.62 -64.49
N PRO A 291 2.89 4.83 -65.08
CA PRO A 291 2.50 6.01 -64.31
C PRO A 291 1.17 5.84 -63.56
N SER A 292 0.15 5.26 -64.21
CA SER A 292 -1.17 5.01 -63.60
C SER A 292 -1.11 3.91 -62.53
N ASN A 293 -0.26 2.90 -62.73
CA ASN A 293 -0.07 1.83 -61.75
C ASN A 293 0.67 2.33 -60.50
N ILE A 294 1.64 3.24 -60.65
CA ILE A 294 2.30 3.90 -59.52
C ILE A 294 1.27 4.72 -58.73
N ASP A 295 0.45 5.53 -59.40
CA ASP A 295 -0.58 6.34 -58.73
C ASP A 295 -1.60 5.45 -57.97
N LYS A 296 -2.04 4.33 -58.56
CA LYS A 296 -2.94 3.37 -57.90
C LYS A 296 -2.30 2.63 -56.73
N SER A 297 -1.02 2.27 -56.85
CA SER A 297 -0.29 1.55 -55.80
C SER A 297 0.07 2.48 -54.64
N MET A 298 0.33 3.76 -54.92
CA MET A 298 0.44 4.82 -53.91
C MET A 298 -0.88 5.00 -53.13
N GLN A 299 -2.04 4.98 -53.79
CA GLN A 299 -3.35 5.05 -53.12
C GLN A 299 -3.64 3.82 -52.24
N LYS A 300 -3.17 2.64 -52.66
CA LYS A 300 -3.34 1.39 -51.91
C LYS A 300 -2.33 1.19 -50.78
N LYS A 301 -1.33 2.07 -50.65
CA LYS A 301 -0.19 1.97 -49.70
C LYS A 301 0.76 0.77 -49.93
N ASP A 302 0.77 0.21 -51.14
CA ASP A 302 1.66 -0.90 -51.52
C ASP A 302 3.03 -0.38 -52.01
N TYR A 303 3.82 0.17 -51.09
CA TYR A 303 5.06 0.89 -51.41
C TYR A 303 6.18 -0.01 -51.98
N ASP A 304 6.24 -1.29 -51.60
CA ASP A 304 7.18 -2.26 -52.15
C ASP A 304 7.01 -2.47 -53.67
N VAL A 305 5.76 -2.49 -54.14
CA VAL A 305 5.44 -2.68 -55.56
C VAL A 305 5.89 -1.47 -56.37
N VAL A 306 5.68 -0.25 -55.83
CA VAL A 306 6.12 1.01 -56.45
C VAL A 306 7.64 1.05 -56.62
N ILE A 307 8.40 0.67 -55.58
CA ILE A 307 9.86 0.66 -55.61
C ILE A 307 10.36 -0.39 -56.63
N ASN A 308 9.83 -1.61 -56.60
CA ASN A 308 10.23 -2.68 -57.52
C ASN A 308 9.91 -2.33 -58.99
N ASP A 309 8.72 -1.80 -59.26
CA ASP A 309 8.31 -1.40 -60.62
C ASP A 309 9.12 -0.21 -61.15
N PHE A 310 9.49 0.73 -60.27
CA PHE A 310 10.39 1.83 -60.64
C PHE A 310 11.79 1.33 -60.99
N PHE A 311 12.41 0.48 -60.15
CA PHE A 311 13.73 -0.08 -60.46
C PHE A 311 13.71 -0.96 -61.71
N ARG A 312 12.64 -1.71 -61.93
CA ARG A 312 12.43 -2.48 -63.16
C ARG A 312 12.37 -1.57 -64.39
N ALA A 313 11.68 -0.42 -64.29
CA ALA A 313 11.60 0.56 -65.36
C ALA A 313 12.94 1.29 -65.60
N LYS A 314 13.65 1.67 -64.52
CA LYS A 314 14.97 2.28 -64.57
C LYS A 314 15.97 1.38 -65.27
N ASN A 315 16.05 0.10 -64.89
CA ASN A 315 16.99 -0.85 -65.47
C ASN A 315 16.71 -1.16 -66.95
N LEU A 316 15.45 -1.09 -67.40
CA LEU A 316 15.05 -1.44 -68.77
C LEU A 316 15.00 -0.24 -69.73
N PHE A 317 14.71 0.97 -69.26
CA PHE A 317 14.34 2.10 -70.13
C PHE A 317 15.09 3.41 -69.88
N SER A 318 15.94 3.52 -68.84
CA SER A 318 16.65 4.77 -68.50
C SER A 318 17.50 5.32 -69.65
N ASN A 319 18.08 4.44 -70.48
CA ASN A 319 19.02 4.80 -71.53
C ASN A 319 18.41 4.69 -72.95
N SER A 320 17.08 4.63 -73.07
CA SER A 320 16.43 4.46 -74.38
C SER A 320 16.59 5.70 -75.28
N SER A 321 16.90 5.47 -76.57
CA SER A 321 17.07 6.52 -77.59
C SER A 321 15.74 7.02 -78.19
N VAL A 322 14.62 6.40 -77.83
CA VAL A 322 13.28 6.68 -78.38
C VAL A 322 12.60 7.80 -77.58
N ASN A 323 12.30 8.93 -78.24
CA ASN A 323 11.76 10.14 -77.62
C ASN A 323 10.45 9.92 -76.83
N VAL A 324 9.58 9.03 -77.29
CA VAL A 324 8.29 8.73 -76.63
C VAL A 324 8.52 8.03 -75.29
N PHE A 325 9.45 7.08 -75.22
CA PHE A 325 9.76 6.36 -73.97
C PHE A 325 10.47 7.26 -72.95
N ARG A 326 11.36 8.16 -73.41
CA ARG A 326 11.96 9.18 -72.55
C ARG A 326 10.90 10.08 -71.91
N ARG A 327 9.92 10.54 -72.68
CA ARG A 327 8.83 11.39 -72.17
C ARG A 327 8.00 10.67 -71.10
N VAL A 328 7.67 9.40 -71.31
CA VAL A 328 6.93 8.60 -70.32
C VAL A 328 7.78 8.33 -69.07
N TYR A 329 9.07 8.06 -69.25
CA TYR A 329 9.99 7.82 -68.14
C TYR A 329 10.21 9.06 -67.26
N VAL A 330 10.34 10.25 -67.84
CA VAL A 330 10.38 11.53 -67.09
C VAL A 330 9.11 11.73 -66.24
N GLU A 331 7.96 11.32 -66.76
CA GLU A 331 6.68 11.41 -66.04
C GLU A 331 6.57 10.38 -64.89
N VAL A 332 7.29 9.24 -65.01
CA VAL A 332 7.48 8.26 -63.93
C VAL A 332 8.42 8.80 -62.86
N GLU A 333 9.54 9.42 -63.24
CA GLU A 333 10.49 10.05 -62.29
C GLU A 333 9.80 11.15 -61.46
N LYS A 334 8.99 11.99 -62.11
CA LYS A 334 8.20 13.04 -61.43
C LYS A 334 7.19 12.47 -60.42
N ARG A 335 6.63 11.28 -60.67
CA ARG A 335 5.72 10.59 -59.72
C ARG A 335 6.47 10.00 -58.54
N ILE A 336 7.67 9.47 -58.76
CA ILE A 336 8.54 8.97 -57.70
C ILE A 336 9.07 10.11 -56.82
N GLU A 337 9.33 11.28 -57.38
CA GLU A 337 9.69 12.47 -56.60
C GLU A 337 8.53 12.92 -55.69
N LYS A 338 7.30 12.94 -56.21
CA LYS A 338 6.09 13.17 -55.38
C LYS A 338 5.93 12.09 -54.30
N PHE A 339 6.21 10.84 -54.63
CA PHE A 339 6.19 9.73 -53.68
C PHE A 339 7.23 9.90 -52.57
N ASN A 340 8.44 10.38 -52.89
CA ASN A 340 9.48 10.66 -51.90
C ASN A 340 9.08 11.80 -50.94
N ILE A 341 8.49 12.88 -51.46
CA ILE A 341 7.96 13.96 -50.62
C ILE A 341 6.85 13.44 -49.69
N LEU A 342 5.91 12.64 -50.20
CA LEU A 342 4.84 12.02 -49.41
C LEU A 342 5.41 11.08 -48.33
N LEU A 343 6.41 10.27 -48.67
CA LEU A 343 7.09 9.39 -47.71
C LEU A 343 7.79 10.21 -46.62
N ARG A 344 8.44 11.33 -46.94
CA ARG A 344 9.07 12.22 -45.95
C ARG A 344 8.05 12.91 -45.04
N GLU A 345 6.91 13.36 -45.58
CA GLU A 345 5.84 13.97 -44.77
C GLU A 345 5.19 12.95 -43.83
N THR A 346 4.83 11.78 -44.34
CA THR A 346 4.29 10.68 -43.53
C THR A 346 5.29 10.21 -42.48
N PHE A 347 6.56 10.10 -42.85
CA PHE A 347 7.65 9.79 -41.92
C PHE A 347 7.82 10.85 -40.82
N LYS A 348 7.79 12.14 -41.15
CA LYS A 348 7.84 13.22 -40.16
C LYS A 348 6.64 13.19 -39.20
N GLN A 349 5.42 12.94 -39.72
CA GLN A 349 4.22 12.81 -38.89
C GLN A 349 4.32 11.62 -37.93
N TYR A 350 4.77 10.45 -38.40
CA TYR A 350 4.97 9.25 -37.57
C TYR A 350 6.06 9.42 -36.50
N CYS A 351 7.14 10.15 -36.80
CA CYS A 351 8.19 10.44 -35.82
C CYS A 351 7.68 11.32 -34.65
N LEU A 352 6.70 12.20 -34.91
CA LEU A 352 6.13 13.16 -33.95
C LEU A 352 4.99 12.58 -33.09
N SER A 353 4.22 11.61 -33.59
CA SER A 353 3.09 10.98 -32.88
C SER A 353 3.55 9.98 -31.82
N VAL A 354 3.22 10.17 -30.53
CA VAL A 354 3.69 9.31 -29.41
C VAL A 354 2.78 8.12 -29.10
N GLU A 355 1.52 8.14 -29.52
CA GLU A 355 0.51 7.16 -29.10
C GLU A 355 0.37 5.94 -30.04
N GLU A 356 0.95 5.98 -31.25
CA GLU A 356 0.78 4.96 -32.30
C GLU A 356 2.10 4.53 -32.97
N LYS A 357 3.19 4.38 -32.21
CA LYS A 357 4.50 4.01 -32.79
C LYS A 357 4.66 2.49 -32.93
N ASN A 358 4.46 1.96 -34.13
CA ASN A 358 4.93 0.63 -34.48
C ASN A 358 6.38 0.71 -35.00
N ILE A 359 7.33 0.23 -34.19
CA ILE A 359 8.77 0.25 -34.52
C ILE A 359 9.05 -0.47 -35.84
N ASP A 360 8.31 -1.52 -36.17
CA ASP A 360 8.53 -2.29 -37.41
C ASP A 360 8.07 -1.53 -38.66
N GLU A 361 7.06 -0.67 -38.54
CA GLU A 361 6.63 0.22 -39.63
C GLU A 361 7.63 1.36 -39.85
N LEU A 362 8.19 1.91 -38.77
CA LEU A 362 9.26 2.89 -38.85
C LEU A 362 10.51 2.30 -39.53
N LYS A 363 10.91 1.07 -39.15
CA LYS A 363 12.02 0.34 -39.81
C LYS A 363 11.75 0.11 -41.30
N LYS A 364 10.52 -0.23 -41.68
CA LYS A 364 10.11 -0.38 -43.10
C LYS A 364 10.19 0.95 -43.87
N LEU A 365 9.69 2.04 -43.29
CA LEU A 365 9.76 3.37 -43.89
C LEU A 365 11.21 3.86 -44.06
N ILE A 366 12.06 3.63 -43.06
CA ILE A 366 13.51 3.92 -43.13
C ILE A 366 14.15 3.13 -44.28
N LYS A 367 13.78 1.84 -44.44
CA LYS A 367 14.28 0.99 -45.54
C LYS A 367 13.81 1.46 -46.92
N TYR A 368 12.57 1.95 -47.03
CA TYR A 368 12.06 2.51 -48.29
C TYR A 368 12.78 3.80 -48.68
N LEU A 369 13.01 4.70 -47.71
CA LEU A 369 13.74 5.95 -47.93
C LEU A 369 15.22 5.72 -48.24
N SER A 370 15.88 4.79 -47.54
CA SER A 370 17.29 4.46 -47.79
C SER A 370 17.55 3.79 -49.14
N THR A 371 16.53 3.15 -49.73
CA THR A 371 16.62 2.54 -51.07
C THR A 371 16.38 3.56 -52.19
N LEU A 372 15.60 4.61 -51.93
CA LEU A 372 15.22 5.62 -52.92
C LEU A 372 16.21 6.79 -53.04
N GLU A 373 16.93 7.12 -51.97
CA GLU A 373 17.84 8.26 -51.93
C GLU A 373 19.32 7.87 -51.84
N VAL A 374 20.17 8.64 -52.52
CA VAL A 374 21.64 8.50 -52.47
C VAL A 374 22.22 9.71 -51.75
N GLY A 375 22.81 9.52 -50.56
CA GLY A 375 23.70 10.49 -49.92
C GLY A 375 23.28 11.07 -48.56
N THR A 376 22.06 10.81 -48.07
CA THR A 376 21.68 11.13 -46.67
C THR A 376 21.41 9.84 -45.90
N ASP A 377 21.50 9.88 -44.56
CA ASP A 377 21.26 8.74 -43.69
C ASP A 377 19.93 8.94 -42.94
N PRO A 378 18.81 8.41 -43.48
CA PRO A 378 17.48 8.65 -42.93
C PRO A 378 17.34 8.08 -41.51
N ALA A 379 18.05 6.99 -41.21
CA ALA A 379 17.99 6.34 -39.90
C ALA A 379 18.61 7.24 -38.80
N TRP A 380 19.74 7.89 -39.09
CA TRP A 380 20.35 8.84 -38.16
C TRP A 380 19.54 10.13 -37.99
N GLU A 381 18.95 10.65 -39.07
CA GLU A 381 18.02 11.79 -39.01
C GLU A 381 16.80 11.45 -38.13
N THR A 382 16.29 10.21 -38.22
CA THR A 382 15.21 9.71 -37.35
C THR A 382 15.57 9.82 -35.87
N ILE A 383 16.76 9.34 -35.52
CA ILE A 383 17.24 9.30 -34.13
C ILE A 383 17.38 10.73 -33.57
N GLN A 384 17.93 11.65 -34.36
CA GLN A 384 18.02 13.07 -33.97
C GLN A 384 16.64 13.74 -33.85
N MET A 385 15.70 13.44 -34.75
CA MET A 385 14.33 13.93 -34.67
C MET A 385 13.60 13.42 -33.42
N ILE A 386 13.73 12.12 -33.08
CA ILE A 386 13.12 11.55 -31.88
C ILE A 386 13.73 12.16 -30.61
N LYS A 387 15.06 12.39 -30.56
CA LYS A 387 15.71 13.14 -29.47
C LYS A 387 15.12 14.55 -29.32
N SER A 388 15.01 15.31 -30.40
CA SER A 388 14.46 16.68 -30.35
C SER A 388 13.00 16.69 -29.91
N THR A 389 12.21 15.68 -30.30
CA THR A 389 10.82 15.50 -29.90
C THR A 389 10.71 15.21 -28.40
N LEU A 390 11.59 14.37 -27.85
CA LEU A 390 11.66 14.09 -26.42
C LEU A 390 11.95 15.39 -25.63
N PHE A 391 12.94 16.17 -26.06
CA PHE A 391 13.32 17.42 -25.40
C PHE A 391 12.18 18.45 -25.46
N ASN A 392 11.53 18.60 -26.62
CA ASN A 392 10.40 19.51 -26.80
C ASN A 392 9.21 19.10 -25.91
N LYS A 393 8.87 17.81 -25.83
CA LYS A 393 7.78 17.32 -24.98
C LYS A 393 8.05 17.53 -23.49
N ILE A 394 9.30 17.32 -23.03
CA ILE A 394 9.70 17.63 -21.65
C ILE A 394 9.53 19.15 -21.39
N SER A 395 9.96 20.00 -22.33
CA SER A 395 9.79 21.46 -22.24
C SER A 395 8.32 21.90 -22.26
N GLU A 396 7.48 21.28 -23.07
CA GLU A 396 6.02 21.52 -23.12
C GLU A 396 5.35 21.11 -21.80
N CYS A 397 5.69 19.94 -21.25
CA CYS A 397 5.21 19.51 -19.94
C CYS A 397 5.62 20.51 -18.86
N ARG A 398 6.84 21.03 -18.91
CA ARG A 398 7.34 22.04 -17.97
C ARG A 398 6.51 23.32 -18.06
N LYS A 399 6.22 23.79 -19.28
CA LYS A 399 5.35 24.95 -19.49
C LYS A 399 3.92 24.71 -19.01
N LYS A 400 3.36 23.53 -19.26
CA LYS A 400 1.99 23.15 -18.89
C LYS A 400 1.76 23.16 -17.38
N PHE A 401 2.72 22.65 -16.62
CA PHE A 401 2.54 22.45 -15.18
C PHE A 401 3.26 23.48 -14.28
N LEU A 402 4.37 24.07 -14.70
CA LEU A 402 5.25 24.88 -13.82
C LEU A 402 5.30 26.38 -14.17
N THR A 403 4.47 26.88 -15.09
CA THR A 403 4.41 28.33 -15.37
C THR A 403 3.60 29.07 -14.28
N PRO A 404 4.13 30.16 -13.70
CA PRO A 404 3.44 30.94 -12.68
C PRO A 404 2.34 31.80 -13.34
N GLY A 405 1.11 31.29 -13.41
CA GLY A 405 0.00 32.04 -14.01
C GLY A 405 -1.40 31.41 -13.95
N ASN A 406 -1.51 30.08 -13.91
CA ASN A 406 -2.82 29.41 -13.84
C ASN A 406 -3.11 28.89 -12.42
N LYS A 407 -3.49 29.80 -11.51
CA LYS A 407 -4.31 29.40 -10.37
C LYS A 407 -5.77 29.37 -10.85
N PRO A 408 -6.48 28.23 -10.81
CA PRO A 408 -7.92 28.26 -11.01
C PRO A 408 -8.55 29.07 -9.87
N VAL A 409 -9.40 30.02 -10.24
CA VAL A 409 -10.25 30.76 -9.33
C VAL A 409 -11.29 29.78 -8.77
N ASN A 410 -11.13 29.34 -7.53
CA ASN A 410 -12.13 28.52 -6.85
C ASN A 410 -13.36 29.37 -6.56
N THR A 411 -14.39 29.16 -7.38
CA THR A 411 -15.78 29.37 -6.98
C THR A 411 -16.22 28.15 -6.17
N ASN A 412 -16.94 28.43 -5.09
CA ASN A 412 -17.44 27.50 -4.07
C ASN A 412 -18.01 26.21 -4.66
N GLU A 413 -17.51 25.04 -4.23
CA GLU A 413 -18.29 23.80 -4.24
C GLU A 413 -17.76 22.77 -3.23
N SER A 414 -18.69 22.29 -2.42
CA SER A 414 -18.75 21.05 -1.62
C SER A 414 -17.47 20.32 -1.19
N ILE A 415 -17.36 20.19 0.13
CA ILE A 415 -16.45 19.35 0.91
C ILE A 415 -16.61 17.88 0.51
N THR A 416 -15.67 17.37 -0.30
CA THR A 416 -15.29 15.95 -0.35
C THR A 416 -13.77 15.88 -0.24
N ASP A 417 -13.27 15.09 0.72
CA ASP A 417 -11.86 14.96 1.16
C ASP A 417 -10.89 14.37 0.12
N HIS A 418 -10.87 14.87 -1.12
CA HIS A 418 -9.88 14.48 -2.12
C HIS A 418 -8.86 15.60 -2.33
N ILE A 419 -7.72 15.49 -1.66
CA ILE A 419 -6.54 16.33 -1.90
C ILE A 419 -6.01 16.01 -3.30
N GLU A 420 -6.12 16.96 -4.24
CA GLU A 420 -5.56 16.80 -5.59
C GLU A 420 -4.02 16.85 -5.60
N PRO A 421 -3.34 16.10 -6.50
CA PRO A 421 -1.89 16.13 -6.59
C PRO A 421 -1.39 17.49 -7.13
N PRO A 422 -0.35 18.09 -6.51
CA PRO A 422 0.27 19.33 -6.96
C PRO A 422 0.73 19.25 -8.43
N PRO A 423 0.78 20.39 -9.14
CA PRO A 423 1.26 20.43 -10.53
C PRO A 423 2.70 19.88 -10.68
N GLU A 424 3.55 20.04 -9.66
CA GLU A 424 4.91 19.49 -9.60
C GLU A 424 4.90 17.95 -9.67
N VAL A 425 3.95 17.31 -9.00
CA VAL A 425 3.80 15.85 -8.94
C VAL A 425 3.22 15.32 -10.26
N LYS A 426 2.22 16.01 -10.81
CA LYS A 426 1.64 15.71 -12.13
C LYS A 426 2.70 15.81 -13.24
N PHE A 427 3.63 16.76 -13.15
CA PHE A 427 4.76 16.88 -14.07
C PHE A 427 5.70 15.67 -14.01
N ILE A 428 6.12 15.24 -12.81
CA ILE A 428 7.07 14.11 -12.65
C ILE A 428 6.46 12.82 -13.20
N ASP A 429 5.18 12.57 -12.95
CA ASP A 429 4.49 11.36 -13.40
C ASP A 429 4.36 11.31 -14.93
N GLU A 430 3.88 12.39 -15.55
CA GLU A 430 3.75 12.50 -17.02
C GLU A 430 5.12 12.40 -17.71
N VAL A 431 6.12 13.12 -17.22
CA VAL A 431 7.48 13.08 -17.79
C VAL A 431 8.12 11.70 -17.63
N SER A 432 7.93 11.03 -16.49
CA SER A 432 8.44 9.65 -16.28
C SER A 432 7.85 8.66 -17.29
N LYS A 433 6.54 8.76 -17.58
CA LYS A 433 5.85 7.91 -18.57
C LYS A 433 6.32 8.21 -19.99
N ILE A 434 6.32 9.48 -20.40
CA ILE A 434 6.76 9.92 -21.73
C ILE A 434 8.20 9.50 -21.97
N PHE A 435 9.08 9.74 -20.99
CA PHE A 435 10.49 9.38 -21.07
C PHE A 435 10.66 7.86 -21.21
N SER A 436 10.00 7.06 -20.37
CA SER A 436 10.12 5.58 -20.43
C SER A 436 9.77 5.02 -21.82
N VAL A 437 8.70 5.52 -22.46
CA VAL A 437 8.26 5.04 -23.78
C VAL A 437 9.19 5.55 -24.89
N VAL A 438 9.34 6.87 -25.00
CA VAL A 438 10.08 7.49 -26.12
C VAL A 438 11.58 7.17 -26.07
N PHE A 439 12.16 7.09 -24.87
CA PHE A 439 13.56 6.70 -24.70
C PHE A 439 13.81 5.24 -25.03
N THR A 440 12.89 4.33 -24.67
CA THR A 440 12.98 2.90 -25.05
C THR A 440 12.98 2.73 -26.56
N ASP A 441 12.11 3.46 -27.27
CA ASP A 441 12.03 3.43 -28.72
C ASP A 441 13.31 4.00 -29.37
N LEU A 442 13.79 5.14 -28.86
CA LEU A 442 15.05 5.77 -29.27
C LEU A 442 16.23 4.83 -29.10
N PHE A 443 16.30 4.14 -27.96
CA PHE A 443 17.36 3.20 -27.63
C PHE A 443 17.32 1.99 -28.59
N LYS A 444 16.18 1.30 -28.71
CA LYS A 444 16.02 0.14 -29.62
C LYS A 444 16.33 0.48 -31.07
N LEU A 445 15.93 1.66 -31.55
CA LEU A 445 16.21 2.12 -32.91
C LEU A 445 17.71 2.41 -33.11
N GLY A 446 18.36 3.04 -32.13
CA GLY A 446 19.79 3.26 -32.15
C GLY A 446 20.61 1.99 -32.09
N CYS A 447 20.19 0.98 -31.31
CA CYS A 447 20.82 -0.35 -31.32
C CYS A 447 20.70 -1.02 -32.70
N ALA A 448 19.51 -1.01 -33.30
CA ALA A 448 19.29 -1.57 -34.65
C ALA A 448 20.12 -0.84 -35.72
N TYR A 449 20.32 0.48 -35.56
CA TYR A 449 21.21 1.26 -36.40
C TYR A 449 22.67 0.82 -36.23
N LEU A 450 23.19 0.82 -35.00
CA LEU A 450 24.60 0.49 -34.72
C LEU A 450 24.97 -0.97 -35.03
N ASN A 451 24.01 -1.89 -34.92
CA ASN A 451 24.16 -3.30 -35.30
C ASN A 451 24.11 -3.53 -36.82
N GLY A 452 23.75 -2.50 -37.60
CA GLY A 452 23.73 -2.56 -39.07
C GLY A 452 22.45 -3.13 -39.68
N ASP A 453 21.34 -3.20 -38.93
CA ASP A 453 20.07 -3.73 -39.43
C ASP A 453 19.33 -2.77 -40.37
N LEU A 454 19.74 -1.48 -40.41
CA LEU A 454 19.02 -0.39 -41.07
C LEU A 454 19.71 0.18 -42.32
N TYR A 455 20.97 -0.19 -42.60
CA TYR A 455 21.72 0.29 -43.77
C TYR A 455 22.40 -0.84 -44.57
N ALA A 456 22.59 -0.62 -45.87
CA ALA A 456 23.37 -1.51 -46.72
C ALA A 456 24.88 -1.34 -46.42
N LYS A 457 25.57 -2.47 -46.29
CA LYS A 457 27.00 -2.61 -45.99
C LYS A 457 27.85 -1.69 -46.87
N ASP A 458 28.44 -0.64 -46.29
CA ASP A 458 29.75 -0.06 -46.65
C ASP A 458 29.97 1.26 -45.89
N LEU A 459 30.51 1.22 -44.66
CA LEU A 459 31.20 2.35 -43.96
C LEU A 459 31.56 2.01 -42.49
N ASN A 460 32.51 1.09 -42.26
CA ASN A 460 32.88 0.66 -40.90
C ASN A 460 33.54 1.75 -40.02
N ASN A 461 34.09 2.83 -40.60
CA ASN A 461 34.77 3.89 -39.84
C ASN A 461 33.84 5.00 -39.30
N THR A 462 32.68 5.25 -39.93
CA THR A 462 31.69 6.23 -39.42
C THR A 462 30.83 5.68 -38.30
N VAL A 463 30.65 4.35 -38.23
CA VAL A 463 29.85 3.69 -37.19
C VAL A 463 30.46 3.89 -35.79
N LYS A 464 31.80 3.84 -35.65
CA LYS A 464 32.47 4.12 -34.37
C LYS A 464 32.24 5.54 -33.88
N HIS A 465 32.45 6.55 -34.72
CA HIS A 465 32.21 7.95 -34.32
C HIS A 465 30.72 8.20 -34.01
N LYS A 466 29.80 7.64 -34.80
CA LYS A 466 28.35 7.73 -34.52
C LYS A 466 27.95 6.97 -33.25
N SER A 467 28.63 5.88 -32.90
CA SER A 467 28.42 5.17 -31.62
C SER A 467 28.80 6.03 -30.42
N GLU A 468 29.92 6.77 -30.50
CA GLU A 468 30.34 7.69 -29.43
C GLU A 468 29.38 8.89 -29.29
N ILE A 469 28.87 9.43 -30.42
CA ILE A 469 27.85 10.49 -30.41
C ILE A 469 26.54 9.97 -29.82
N PHE A 470 26.13 8.75 -30.19
CA PHE A 470 24.92 8.13 -29.65
C PHE A 470 25.00 7.93 -28.14
N GLU A 471 26.15 7.48 -27.64
CA GLU A 471 26.39 7.31 -26.20
C GLU A 471 26.41 8.65 -25.45
N LYS A 472 27.21 9.62 -25.91
CA LYS A 472 27.45 10.88 -25.18
C LYS A 472 26.34 11.91 -25.36
N GLU A 473 25.91 12.15 -26.59
CA GLU A 473 24.97 13.24 -26.89
C GLU A 473 23.51 12.77 -26.86
N ILE A 474 23.22 11.53 -27.21
CA ILE A 474 21.82 11.09 -27.29
C ILE A 474 21.39 10.44 -25.98
N ILE A 475 22.13 9.46 -25.49
CA ILE A 475 21.79 8.74 -24.26
C ILE A 475 22.09 9.58 -23.02
N ASN A 476 23.36 9.97 -22.79
CA ASN A 476 23.76 10.65 -21.55
C ASN A 476 23.10 12.02 -21.39
N GLU A 477 23.00 12.82 -22.46
CA GLU A 477 22.34 14.13 -22.40
C GLU A 477 20.85 14.02 -22.04
N SER A 478 20.13 13.03 -22.60
CA SER A 478 18.71 12.80 -22.30
C SER A 478 18.49 12.40 -20.84
N ILE A 479 19.32 11.50 -20.30
CA ILE A 479 19.25 11.07 -18.90
C ILE A 479 19.63 12.23 -17.96
N ASN A 480 20.67 12.99 -18.28
CA ASN A 480 21.08 14.16 -17.50
C ASN A 480 20.02 15.27 -17.51
N LEU A 481 19.36 15.51 -18.65
CA LEU A 481 18.25 16.44 -18.76
C LEU A 481 17.10 16.03 -17.82
N LEU A 482 16.65 14.77 -17.88
CA LEU A 482 15.62 14.23 -16.99
C LEU A 482 15.99 14.43 -15.51
N CYS A 483 17.21 14.06 -15.13
CA CYS A 483 17.68 14.21 -13.76
C CYS A 483 17.75 15.68 -13.33
N SER A 484 18.19 16.58 -14.21
CA SER A 484 18.27 18.02 -13.92
C SER A 484 16.89 18.66 -13.70
N GLU A 485 15.90 18.29 -14.53
CA GLU A 485 14.52 18.75 -14.40
C GLU A 485 13.90 18.25 -13.09
N PHE A 486 14.03 16.95 -12.79
CA PHE A 486 13.51 16.38 -11.54
C PHE A 486 14.20 16.97 -10.29
N ARG A 487 15.52 17.16 -10.32
CA ARG A 487 16.27 17.82 -9.23
C ARG A 487 15.77 19.24 -9.00
N SER A 488 15.58 20.03 -10.06
CA SER A 488 15.19 21.44 -9.96
C SER A 488 13.82 21.69 -9.30
N ILE A 489 12.94 20.68 -9.33
CA ILE A 489 11.57 20.78 -8.81
C ILE A 489 11.48 20.24 -7.39
N ILE A 490 12.13 19.10 -7.12
CA ILE A 490 11.92 18.35 -5.87
C ILE A 490 13.00 18.65 -4.82
N LEU A 491 14.24 18.89 -5.23
CA LEU A 491 15.38 19.04 -4.31
C LEU A 491 15.74 20.53 -4.19
N PRO A 492 15.47 21.19 -3.04
CA PRO A 492 15.69 22.63 -2.87
C PRO A 492 17.15 23.07 -2.86
N GLU A 493 18.11 22.14 -2.80
CA GLU A 493 19.49 22.43 -2.40
C GLU A 493 20.43 22.89 -3.53
N SER A 494 19.98 22.99 -4.78
CA SER A 494 20.88 23.39 -5.89
C SER A 494 20.93 24.89 -6.19
N ASN A 495 20.16 25.76 -5.53
CA ASN A 495 20.24 27.22 -5.74
C ASN A 495 20.11 28.01 -4.42
N TYR A 496 21.25 28.30 -3.79
CA TYR A 496 21.33 29.39 -2.82
C TYR A 496 21.18 30.73 -3.55
N SER A 497 19.98 31.29 -3.56
CA SER A 497 19.80 32.75 -3.55
C SER A 497 18.51 33.10 -2.79
N LEU A 498 18.66 34.09 -1.91
CA LEU A 498 17.68 34.57 -0.94
C LEU A 498 16.26 34.67 -1.53
N ASN A 499 15.29 34.06 -0.85
CA ASN A 499 14.02 34.71 -0.52
C ASN A 499 13.20 33.86 0.49
N GLN A 500 13.20 34.31 1.74
CA GLN A 500 12.29 33.86 2.79
C GLN A 500 10.87 34.35 2.50
N SER A 501 10.08 33.61 1.72
CA SER A 501 8.61 33.77 1.69
C SER A 501 7.90 32.62 0.96
N LYS A 502 8.11 31.36 1.37
CA LYS A 502 7.28 30.22 0.93
C LYS A 502 7.19 29.15 2.02
N ASN A 503 6.48 29.43 3.12
CA ASN A 503 6.28 28.43 4.17
C ASN A 503 4.97 27.63 4.04
N GLU A 504 3.95 28.10 3.31
CA GLU A 504 2.67 27.38 3.20
C GLU A 504 2.58 26.42 2.00
N SER A 505 3.35 26.62 0.92
CA SER A 505 3.25 25.78 -0.29
C SER A 505 4.05 24.47 -0.23
N ASN A 506 4.98 24.33 0.73
CA ASN A 506 5.84 23.14 0.81
C ASN A 506 5.20 21.96 1.56
N GLU A 507 4.23 22.19 2.46
CA GLU A 507 3.61 21.10 3.25
C GLU A 507 2.82 20.11 2.37
N ASN A 508 2.08 20.63 1.37
CA ASN A 508 1.34 19.77 0.44
C ASN A 508 2.26 18.90 -0.42
N LEU A 509 3.48 19.33 -0.74
CA LEU A 509 4.40 18.55 -1.58
C LEU A 509 4.96 17.32 -0.83
N VAL A 510 5.16 17.40 0.49
CA VAL A 510 5.75 16.32 1.30
C VAL A 510 4.91 15.04 1.25
N ILE A 511 3.58 15.18 1.24
CA ILE A 511 2.63 14.06 1.19
C ILE A 511 2.82 13.22 -0.09
N TRP A 512 3.26 13.84 -1.19
CA TRP A 512 3.40 13.21 -2.49
C TRP A 512 4.82 12.76 -2.83
N LEU A 513 5.83 13.07 -2.00
CA LEU A 513 7.21 12.63 -2.22
C LEU A 513 7.35 11.10 -2.36
N PRO A 514 6.66 10.25 -1.56
CA PRO A 514 6.61 8.80 -1.80
C PRO A 514 6.15 8.40 -3.20
N TYR A 515 5.16 9.11 -3.76
CA TYR A 515 4.65 8.87 -5.10
C TYR A 515 5.67 9.28 -6.16
N CYS A 516 6.29 10.46 -6.02
CA CYS A 516 7.36 10.91 -6.92
C CYS A 516 8.56 9.95 -6.93
N LEU A 517 8.94 9.42 -5.76
CA LEU A 517 9.98 8.40 -5.64
C LEU A 517 9.58 7.12 -6.38
N ARG A 518 8.35 6.65 -6.23
CA ARG A 518 7.84 5.47 -6.94
C ARG A 518 7.85 5.67 -8.46
N CYS A 519 7.40 6.82 -8.97
CA CYS A 519 7.46 7.12 -10.42
C CYS A 519 8.92 7.11 -10.92
N SER A 520 9.84 7.69 -10.16
CA SER A 520 11.27 7.76 -10.51
C SER A 520 11.94 6.38 -10.50
N VAL A 521 11.66 5.55 -9.49
CA VAL A 521 12.18 4.17 -9.41
C VAL A 521 11.60 3.32 -10.53
N ASN A 522 10.31 3.44 -10.83
CA ASN A 522 9.68 2.69 -11.94
C ASN A 522 10.28 3.10 -13.30
N CYS A 523 10.54 4.39 -13.51
CA CYS A 523 11.28 4.87 -14.68
C CYS A 523 12.67 4.23 -14.75
N TYR A 524 13.41 4.19 -13.64
CA TYR A 524 14.71 3.51 -13.57
C TYR A 524 14.62 1.99 -13.85
N SER A 525 13.64 1.28 -13.29
CA SER A 525 13.41 -0.16 -13.56
C SER A 525 13.12 -0.43 -15.05
N ASN A 526 12.31 0.41 -15.69
CA ASN A 526 12.01 0.30 -17.12
C ASN A 526 13.27 0.51 -17.97
N LEU A 527 14.15 1.44 -17.58
CA LEU A 527 15.42 1.66 -18.27
C LEU A 527 16.39 0.50 -18.05
N MET A 528 16.48 -0.03 -16.83
CA MET A 528 17.32 -1.20 -16.51
C MET A 528 16.95 -2.47 -17.28
N ALA A 529 15.68 -2.61 -17.70
CA ALA A 529 15.24 -3.72 -18.53
C ALA A 529 15.82 -3.68 -19.97
N LEU A 530 16.46 -2.57 -20.37
CA LEU A 530 17.12 -2.43 -21.67
C LEU A 530 18.53 -3.02 -21.64
N ASP A 531 18.88 -3.81 -22.66
CA ASP A 531 20.20 -4.47 -22.76
C ASP A 531 21.29 -3.49 -23.25
N PHE A 532 21.83 -2.68 -22.35
CA PHE A 532 22.94 -1.77 -22.62
C PHE A 532 24.26 -2.48 -22.98
N SER A 533 24.39 -3.76 -22.65
CA SER A 533 25.56 -4.60 -22.97
C SER A 533 25.65 -4.99 -24.45
N SER A 534 24.53 -5.00 -25.16
CA SER A 534 24.45 -5.48 -26.54
C SER A 534 25.20 -4.62 -27.59
N VAL A 535 25.62 -3.38 -27.28
CA VAL A 535 26.03 -2.37 -28.30
C VAL A 535 27.50 -1.88 -28.20
N HIS A 536 28.42 -2.60 -27.54
CA HIS A 536 29.83 -2.14 -27.39
C HIS A 536 29.98 -0.72 -26.80
N LEU A 537 28.95 -0.22 -26.09
CA LEU A 537 29.00 1.05 -25.37
C LEU A 537 30.00 0.89 -24.22
N GLN A 538 31.02 1.74 -24.19
CA GLN A 538 32.20 1.52 -23.34
C GLN A 538 31.95 1.90 -21.87
N ASN A 539 30.86 2.60 -21.54
CA ASN A 539 30.52 2.98 -20.18
C ASN A 539 29.52 2.04 -19.49
N MET A 540 30.01 1.24 -18.55
CA MET A 540 29.21 0.41 -17.64
C MET A 540 28.33 1.20 -16.64
N ASN A 541 28.25 2.54 -16.71
CA ASN A 541 27.66 3.41 -15.67
C ASN A 541 26.71 4.50 -16.20
N ILE A 542 26.08 4.29 -17.36
CA ILE A 542 25.22 5.30 -18.01
C ILE A 542 24.05 5.75 -17.12
N LEU A 543 23.47 4.85 -16.31
CA LEU A 543 22.33 5.16 -15.44
C LEU A 543 22.71 5.74 -14.07
N ARG A 544 24.01 5.91 -13.79
CA ARG A 544 24.51 6.44 -12.51
C ARG A 544 23.94 7.80 -12.11
N PRO A 545 23.70 8.78 -13.03
CA PRO A 545 23.08 10.05 -12.65
C PRO A 545 21.66 9.89 -12.10
N LEU A 546 20.88 8.94 -12.64
CA LEU A 546 19.51 8.66 -12.20
C LEU A 546 19.51 7.87 -10.88
N GLN A 547 20.42 6.90 -10.71
CA GLN A 547 20.64 6.23 -9.43
C GLN A 547 21.03 7.22 -8.32
N SER A 548 21.93 8.17 -8.62
CA SER A 548 22.31 9.23 -7.69
C SER A 548 21.11 10.12 -7.35
N PHE A 549 20.30 10.51 -8.33
CA PHE A 549 19.09 11.29 -8.07
C PHE A 549 18.07 10.53 -7.19
N ILE A 550 17.83 9.26 -7.48
CA ILE A 550 16.92 8.41 -6.68
C ILE A 550 17.44 8.31 -5.23
N PHE A 551 18.74 8.14 -5.04
CA PHE A 551 19.35 8.15 -3.71
C PHE A 551 19.14 9.48 -2.97
N ASP A 552 19.39 10.62 -3.65
CA ASP A 552 19.16 11.96 -3.10
C ASP A 552 17.67 12.16 -2.72
N LEU A 553 16.76 11.72 -3.61
CA LEU A 553 15.32 11.80 -3.40
C LEU A 553 14.85 10.93 -2.23
N ARG A 554 15.40 9.72 -2.07
CA ARG A 554 15.13 8.85 -0.91
C ARG A 554 15.52 9.51 0.40
N LEU A 555 16.71 10.10 0.45
CA LEU A 555 17.22 10.79 1.64
C LEU A 555 16.37 12.03 1.97
N HIS A 556 16.01 12.82 0.95
CA HIS A 556 15.16 14.00 1.11
C HIS A 556 13.75 13.63 1.57
N THR A 557 13.13 12.63 0.94
CA THR A 557 11.80 12.11 1.32
C THR A 557 11.78 11.64 2.76
N MET A 558 12.77 10.84 3.17
CA MET A 558 12.91 10.39 4.55
C MET A 558 13.04 11.57 5.52
N THR A 559 13.89 12.55 5.19
CA THR A 559 14.11 13.75 6.00
C THR A 559 12.83 14.57 6.17
N CYS A 560 12.09 14.81 5.09
CA CYS A 560 10.84 15.56 5.12
C CYS A 560 9.74 14.84 5.91
N LEU A 561 9.58 13.52 5.75
CA LEU A 561 8.59 12.74 6.49
C LEU A 561 8.87 12.73 8.00
N PHE A 562 10.14 12.55 8.41
CA PHE A 562 10.52 12.67 9.82
C PHE A 562 10.28 14.08 10.38
N ASN A 563 10.59 15.12 9.61
CA ASN A 563 10.40 16.51 10.04
C ASN A 563 8.92 16.88 10.14
N GLN A 564 8.08 16.47 9.19
CA GLN A 564 6.63 16.66 9.23
C GLN A 564 6.04 15.96 10.47
N ALA A 565 6.36 14.69 10.69
CA ALA A 565 5.91 13.96 11.87
C ALA A 565 6.38 14.65 13.17
N SER A 566 7.61 15.18 13.20
CA SER A 566 8.12 15.94 14.35
C SER A 566 7.34 17.24 14.62
N GLN A 567 6.88 17.93 13.57
CA GLN A 567 6.06 19.14 13.71
C GLN A 567 4.65 18.81 14.18
N GLU A 568 4.03 17.77 13.63
CA GLU A 568 2.71 17.30 14.05
C GLU A 568 2.70 16.88 15.52
N ILE A 569 3.72 16.12 15.95
CA ILE A 569 3.87 15.69 17.35
C ILE A 569 4.09 16.90 18.28
N LYS A 570 4.87 17.91 17.88
CA LYS A 570 4.98 19.19 18.64
C LYS A 570 3.63 19.88 18.82
N GLY A 571 2.70 19.71 17.88
CA GLY A 571 1.35 20.25 17.92
C GLY A 571 0.38 19.46 18.82
N PHE A 572 0.73 18.26 19.27
CA PHE A 572 -0.16 17.41 20.08
C PHE A 572 -0.57 18.06 21.40
N SER A 573 0.26 18.96 21.96
CA SER A 573 -0.06 19.70 23.19
C SER A 573 -1.32 20.57 23.08
N SER A 574 -1.70 20.97 21.85
CA SER A 574 -2.91 21.77 21.58
C SER A 574 -4.16 20.91 21.34
N LYS A 575 -3.97 19.62 21.02
CA LYS A 575 -5.05 18.67 20.72
C LYS A 575 -5.39 17.76 21.90
N GLU A 576 -4.73 17.96 23.05
CA GLU A 576 -4.92 17.12 24.23
C GLU A 576 -6.29 17.39 24.90
N ALA A 577 -7.13 16.35 24.94
CA ALA A 577 -8.47 16.39 25.55
C ALA A 577 -8.48 16.06 27.06
N TRP A 578 -7.31 15.80 27.67
CA TRP A 578 -7.15 15.47 29.10
C TRP A 578 -8.04 14.33 29.63
N HIS A 579 -8.32 13.32 28.80
CA HIS A 579 -8.99 12.11 29.24
C HIS A 579 -8.08 11.27 30.14
N ILE A 580 -8.50 11.08 31.39
CA ILE A 580 -7.76 10.40 32.45
C ILE A 580 -7.96 8.88 32.33
N GLN A 581 -6.86 8.14 32.28
CA GLN A 581 -6.82 6.68 32.39
C GLN A 581 -6.00 6.30 33.64
N LEU A 582 -6.51 5.37 34.45
CA LEU A 582 -5.82 4.86 35.63
C LEU A 582 -4.92 3.69 35.25
N ASP A 583 -3.65 3.77 35.61
CA ASP A 583 -2.65 2.71 35.45
C ASP A 583 -2.05 2.36 36.82
N ASP A 584 -2.06 1.08 37.18
CA ASP A 584 -1.58 0.61 38.49
C ASP A 584 -0.05 0.80 38.65
N ILE A 585 0.69 0.82 37.54
CA ILE A 585 2.15 0.85 37.52
C ILE A 585 2.68 2.28 37.34
N TYR A 586 2.05 3.09 36.49
CA TYR A 586 2.57 4.42 36.16
C TYR A 586 1.71 5.57 36.69
N GLY A 587 0.56 5.29 37.32
CA GLY A 587 -0.38 6.27 37.83
C GLY A 587 -1.38 6.73 36.77
N VAL A 588 -1.91 7.95 36.92
CA VAL A 588 -2.86 8.53 35.97
C VAL A 588 -2.14 8.99 34.71
N ARG A 589 -2.61 8.53 33.54
CA ARG A 589 -2.09 8.92 32.23
C ARG A 589 -3.17 9.48 31.31
N THR A 590 -2.74 10.24 30.30
CA THR A 590 -3.63 10.67 29.20
C THR A 590 -3.46 9.77 27.97
N ASN A 591 -4.25 10.02 26.92
CA ASN A 591 -4.12 9.31 25.64
C ASN A 591 -2.90 9.78 24.81
N LEU A 592 -2.18 10.82 25.27
CA LEU A 592 -1.12 11.47 24.49
C LEU A 592 0.07 10.54 24.15
N PRO A 593 0.58 9.70 25.09
CA PRO A 593 1.65 8.75 24.78
C PRO A 593 1.28 7.72 23.71
N LEU A 594 0.00 7.30 23.65
CA LEU A 594 -0.49 6.33 22.66
C LEU A 594 -0.65 6.98 21.28
N LEU A 595 -1.10 8.23 21.22
CA LEU A 595 -1.13 9.01 19.98
C LEU A 595 0.28 9.22 19.42
N PHE A 596 1.26 9.48 20.29
CA PHE A 596 2.67 9.54 19.93
C PHE A 596 3.19 8.19 19.40
N GLU A 597 2.96 7.09 20.12
CA GLU A 597 3.33 5.73 19.69
C GLU A 597 2.79 5.43 18.28
N THR A 598 1.49 5.64 18.10
CA THR A 598 0.78 5.36 16.83
C THR A 598 1.38 6.19 15.69
N LYS A 599 1.55 7.50 15.89
CA LYS A 599 2.05 8.39 14.85
C LYS A 599 3.49 8.08 14.43
N VAL A 600 4.35 7.73 15.40
CA VAL A 600 5.72 7.32 15.09
C VAL A 600 5.71 6.02 14.29
N ILE A 601 4.94 5.00 14.72
CA ILE A 601 4.85 3.72 14.02
C ILE A 601 4.32 3.89 12.58
N GLU A 602 3.27 4.70 12.39
CA GLU A 602 2.75 5.03 11.06
C GLU A 602 3.81 5.68 10.17
N THR A 603 4.59 6.61 10.72
CA THR A 603 5.67 7.29 9.99
C THR A 603 6.79 6.31 9.60
N LEU A 604 7.19 5.43 10.53
CA LEU A 604 8.21 4.41 10.26
C LEU A 604 7.74 3.40 9.22
N GLN A 605 6.47 2.99 9.28
CA GLN A 605 5.88 2.09 8.29
C GLN A 605 5.80 2.76 6.91
N LEU A 606 5.35 4.02 6.83
CA LEU A 606 5.30 4.77 5.58
C LEU A 606 6.70 4.90 4.95
N ILE A 607 7.73 5.22 5.73
CA ILE A 607 9.12 5.31 5.24
C ILE A 607 9.65 3.93 4.84
N ARG A 608 9.34 2.86 5.58
CA ARG A 608 9.69 1.50 5.19
C ARG A 608 9.12 1.17 3.81
N ASP A 609 7.81 1.34 3.66
CA ASP A 609 7.07 0.91 2.47
C ASP A 609 7.43 1.77 1.25
N SER A 610 7.77 3.06 1.43
CA SER A 610 8.08 3.98 0.34
C SER A 610 9.57 4.14 0.02
N VAL A 611 10.44 4.18 1.04
CA VAL A 611 11.88 4.52 0.87
C VAL A 611 12.78 3.30 0.98
N ILE A 612 12.47 2.36 1.88
CA ILE A 612 13.37 1.23 2.19
C ILE A 612 13.05 0.02 1.30
N GLN A 613 11.77 -0.34 1.12
CA GLN A 613 11.37 -1.59 0.47
C GLN A 613 11.30 -1.51 -1.06
N ILE A 614 10.96 -0.35 -1.63
CA ILE A 614 10.92 -0.14 -3.09
C ILE A 614 12.37 -0.04 -3.58
N ARG A 615 13.03 -1.14 -3.91
CA ARG A 615 14.42 -1.20 -4.42
C ARG A 615 14.54 -2.17 -5.59
N ASN A 616 15.44 -1.87 -6.53
CA ASN A 616 15.87 -2.79 -7.57
C ASN A 616 17.10 -3.59 -7.11
N SER A 617 17.35 -4.75 -7.74
CA SER A 617 18.40 -5.73 -7.37
C SER A 617 19.82 -5.16 -7.31
N ASP A 618 20.06 -4.06 -8.01
CA ASP A 618 21.33 -3.40 -8.28
C ASP A 618 21.54 -2.13 -7.43
N GLU A 619 20.52 -1.72 -6.67
CA GLU A 619 20.63 -0.55 -5.77
C GLU A 619 21.30 -0.92 -4.43
N VAL A 620 22.29 -0.13 -4.04
CA VAL A 620 22.94 -0.24 -2.73
C VAL A 620 21.98 0.24 -1.65
N ASP A 621 21.93 -0.48 -0.52
CA ASP A 621 21.11 -0.07 0.63
C ASP A 621 21.43 1.36 1.07
N ILE A 622 20.40 2.20 1.24
CA ILE A 622 20.53 3.58 1.72
C ILE A 622 21.30 3.67 3.04
N PHE A 623 21.17 2.66 3.90
CA PHE A 623 21.86 2.59 5.17
C PHE A 623 23.29 2.06 5.05
N SER A 624 23.80 1.68 3.87
CA SER A 624 25.21 1.28 3.73
C SER A 624 26.16 2.44 4.03
N GLN A 625 25.73 3.69 3.79
CA GLN A 625 26.53 4.88 4.06
C GLN A 625 26.44 5.32 5.53
N ILE A 626 27.60 5.47 6.18
CA ILE A 626 27.70 5.86 7.60
C ILE A 626 27.04 7.23 7.85
N ASN A 627 27.20 8.18 6.93
CA ASN A 627 26.62 9.52 7.04
C ASN A 627 25.08 9.47 7.10
N VAL A 628 24.45 8.57 6.33
CA VAL A 628 23.00 8.37 6.33
C VAL A 628 22.56 7.69 7.64
N LYS A 629 23.28 6.66 8.12
CA LYS A 629 22.98 6.07 9.45
C LYS A 629 23.02 7.13 10.56
N GLY A 630 23.99 8.05 10.52
CA GLY A 630 24.09 9.16 11.46
C GLY A 630 22.92 10.14 11.35
N SER A 631 22.57 10.56 10.13
CA SER A 631 21.45 11.47 9.86
C SER A 631 20.11 10.91 10.34
N VAL A 632 19.83 9.62 10.07
CA VAL A 632 18.57 8.98 10.47
C VAL A 632 18.46 8.81 11.97
N LYS A 633 19.58 8.50 12.66
CA LYS A 633 19.63 8.52 14.13
C LYS A 633 19.29 9.90 14.69
N GLN A 634 19.81 10.97 14.08
CA GLN A 634 19.50 12.34 14.48
C GLN A 634 18.03 12.72 14.21
N LEU A 635 17.47 12.33 13.07
CA LEU A 635 16.06 12.54 12.73
C LEU A 635 15.12 11.79 13.68
N ALA A 636 15.41 10.51 13.97
CA ALA A 636 14.67 9.74 14.95
C ALA A 636 14.76 10.34 16.36
N GLN A 637 15.95 10.82 16.75
CA GLN A 637 16.14 11.52 18.02
C GLN A 637 15.33 12.82 18.07
N ASN A 638 15.28 13.59 16.99
CA ASN A 638 14.49 14.81 16.89
C ASN A 638 12.98 14.52 16.94
N LEU A 639 12.53 13.47 16.27
CA LEU A 639 11.15 12.99 16.31
C LEU A 639 10.72 12.64 17.73
N ILE A 640 11.54 11.87 18.46
CA ILE A 640 11.24 11.50 19.85
C ILE A 640 11.30 12.75 20.76
N ASN A 641 12.30 13.62 20.60
CA ASN A 641 12.41 14.86 21.38
C ASN A 641 11.27 15.84 21.10
N SER A 642 10.64 15.77 19.93
CA SER A 642 9.49 16.59 19.57
C SER A 642 8.30 16.34 20.51
N PHE A 643 8.15 15.09 20.98
CA PHE A 643 7.14 14.72 21.98
C PHE A 643 7.49 15.25 23.37
N LEU A 644 8.78 15.25 23.74
CA LEU A 644 9.23 15.89 24.97
C LEU A 644 8.84 17.37 25.00
N THR A 645 9.04 18.10 23.90
CA THR A 645 8.59 19.49 23.76
C THR A 645 7.07 19.63 23.85
N ALA A 646 6.31 18.68 23.29
CA ALA A 646 4.85 18.68 23.40
C ALA A 646 4.40 18.49 24.85
N LEU A 647 5.02 17.58 25.60
CA LEU A 647 4.74 17.36 27.02
C LEU A 647 5.07 18.61 27.86
N GLU A 648 6.22 19.24 27.62
CA GLU A 648 6.59 20.50 28.29
C GLU A 648 5.57 21.63 28.03
N LYS A 649 5.11 21.76 26.79
CA LYS A 649 4.06 22.74 26.44
C LYS A 649 2.70 22.40 27.06
N SER A 650 2.41 21.11 27.25
CA SER A 650 1.14 20.65 27.84
C SER A 650 1.04 21.03 29.32
N VAL A 651 2.17 21.08 30.04
CA VAL A 651 2.23 21.62 31.41
C VAL A 651 1.90 23.12 31.45
N ALA A 652 2.46 23.88 30.51
CA ALA A 652 2.33 25.34 30.47
C ALA A 652 1.02 25.85 29.82
N ASN A 653 0.14 24.96 29.36
CA ASN A 653 -0.99 25.34 28.53
C ASN A 653 -2.15 25.94 29.37
N PRO A 654 -2.47 27.24 29.26
CA PRO A 654 -3.55 27.88 30.03
C PRO A 654 -4.94 27.69 29.38
N GLY A 655 -5.00 27.07 28.20
CA GLY A 655 -6.12 27.21 27.25
C GLY A 655 -7.38 26.35 27.45
N LEU A 656 -7.53 25.58 28.53
CA LEU A 656 -8.78 24.84 28.80
C LEU A 656 -9.33 25.14 30.19
N SER A 657 -10.17 26.17 30.24
CA SER A 657 -11.07 26.53 31.34
C SER A 657 -12.14 25.47 31.66
N ASN A 658 -12.21 24.37 30.89
CA ASN A 658 -13.21 23.31 31.01
C ASN A 658 -12.70 22.00 31.65
N SER A 659 -11.46 21.94 32.13
CA SER A 659 -10.95 20.74 32.81
C SER A 659 -11.01 20.92 34.32
N ASN A 660 -11.66 19.99 35.03
CA ASN A 660 -11.68 19.89 36.51
C ASN A 660 -10.28 19.54 37.11
N ILE A 661 -9.19 19.84 36.40
CA ILE A 661 -7.82 19.46 36.72
C ILE A 661 -7.02 20.74 36.98
N THR A 662 -6.52 20.87 38.21
CA THR A 662 -5.64 21.98 38.62
C THR A 662 -4.31 21.94 37.87
N GLU A 663 -3.64 23.09 37.75
CA GLU A 663 -2.30 23.20 37.14
C GLU A 663 -1.27 22.25 37.79
N ASP A 664 -1.38 22.07 39.11
CA ASP A 664 -0.53 21.15 39.89
C ASP A 664 -0.79 19.69 39.50
N ASN A 665 -2.05 19.32 39.32
CA ASN A 665 -2.44 17.98 38.88
C ASN A 665 -1.99 17.71 37.43
N ARG A 666 -1.98 18.72 36.55
CA ARG A 666 -1.44 18.59 35.19
C ARG A 666 0.05 18.25 35.21
N SER A 667 0.83 18.86 36.10
CA SER A 667 2.26 18.58 36.23
C SER A 667 2.54 17.12 36.63
N LEU A 668 1.76 16.58 37.58
CA LEU A 668 1.87 15.17 37.98
C LEU A 668 1.39 14.20 36.87
N ILE A 669 0.32 14.52 36.16
CA ILE A 669 -0.18 13.70 35.05
C ILE A 669 0.84 13.67 33.89
N VAL A 670 1.46 14.81 33.57
CA VAL A 670 2.53 14.87 32.56
C VAL A 670 3.76 14.08 33.02
N LEU A 671 4.11 14.12 34.31
CA LEU A 671 5.15 13.27 34.89
C LEU A 671 4.85 11.78 34.67
N CYS A 672 3.62 11.33 34.94
CA CYS A 672 3.18 9.96 34.67
C CYS A 672 3.28 9.61 33.18
N ASN A 673 2.85 10.52 32.29
CA ASN A 673 3.00 10.36 30.84
C ASN A 673 4.48 10.21 30.42
N CYS A 674 5.39 11.00 31.01
CA CYS A 674 6.84 10.88 30.78
C CYS A 674 7.37 9.52 31.21
N SER A 675 7.00 9.06 32.41
CA SER A 675 7.46 7.78 32.97
C SER A 675 6.97 6.60 32.14
N TYR A 676 5.70 6.61 31.75
CA TYR A 676 5.12 5.60 30.85
C TYR A 676 5.81 5.61 29.48
N THR A 677 6.02 6.79 28.90
CA THR A 677 6.68 6.91 27.59
C THR A 677 8.11 6.37 27.64
N SER A 678 8.88 6.75 28.67
CA SER A 678 10.28 6.34 28.82
C SER A 678 10.45 4.83 29.02
N ASN A 679 9.59 4.21 29.85
CA ASN A 679 9.72 2.82 30.28
C ASN A 679 8.93 1.81 29.43
N TYR A 680 7.90 2.25 28.71
CA TYR A 680 7.03 1.36 27.92
C TYR A 680 7.01 1.70 26.42
N VAL A 681 6.74 2.97 26.07
CA VAL A 681 6.61 3.36 24.66
C VAL A 681 7.96 3.35 23.94
N LEU A 682 9.02 3.91 24.51
CA LEU A 682 10.34 3.95 23.86
C LEU A 682 10.92 2.54 23.59
N PRO A 683 10.84 1.55 24.50
CA PRO A 683 11.19 0.16 24.19
C PRO A 683 10.37 -0.43 23.04
N LYS A 684 9.07 -0.19 22.97
CA LYS A 684 8.26 -0.62 21.82
C LYS A 684 8.67 0.05 20.51
N LEU A 685 9.00 1.34 20.55
CA LEU A 685 9.51 2.03 19.38
C LEU A 685 10.85 1.45 18.92
N TYR A 686 11.71 1.04 19.85
CA TYR A 686 12.93 0.30 19.51
C TYR A 686 12.64 -1.01 18.76
N GLU A 687 11.70 -1.82 19.26
CA GLU A 687 11.24 -3.03 18.57
C GLU A 687 10.67 -2.72 17.18
N ALA A 688 9.95 -1.61 17.03
CA ALA A 688 9.42 -1.17 15.73
C ALA A 688 10.55 -0.75 14.77
N PHE A 689 11.55 0.00 15.23
CA PHE A 689 12.73 0.36 14.41
C PHE A 689 13.47 -0.89 13.92
N ASP A 690 13.69 -1.87 14.80
CA ASP A 690 14.36 -3.13 14.45
C ASP A 690 13.53 -3.95 13.46
N LYS A 691 12.23 -4.13 13.74
CA LYS A 691 11.27 -4.82 12.86
C LYS A 691 11.21 -4.21 11.46
N TYR A 692 11.31 -2.88 11.36
CA TYR A 692 11.26 -2.16 10.10
C TYR A 692 12.60 -2.02 9.36
N GLY A 693 13.68 -2.60 9.89
CA GLY A 693 14.98 -2.68 9.21
C GLY A 693 15.80 -1.39 9.28
N TYR A 694 15.58 -0.56 10.31
CA TYR A 694 16.38 0.64 10.55
C TYR A 694 17.74 0.29 11.20
N PRO A 695 18.74 1.20 11.13
CA PRO A 695 19.98 1.03 11.88
C PRO A 695 19.73 0.95 13.38
N ASP A 696 20.60 0.25 14.12
CA ASP A 696 20.48 0.10 15.57
C ASP A 696 20.28 1.45 16.30
N MET A 697 19.09 1.59 16.91
CA MET A 697 18.63 2.79 17.61
C MET A 697 18.88 2.75 19.12
N SER A 698 19.58 1.74 19.65
CA SER A 698 19.78 1.57 21.10
C SER A 698 20.32 2.84 21.79
N GLN A 699 21.34 3.47 21.20
CA GLN A 699 21.93 4.70 21.75
C GLN A 699 20.96 5.89 21.72
N VAL A 700 20.14 6.02 20.67
CA VAL A 700 19.15 7.10 20.53
C VAL A 700 18.06 6.95 21.59
N ILE A 701 17.58 5.73 21.80
CA ILE A 701 16.57 5.41 22.82
C ILE A 701 17.13 5.68 24.22
N GLN A 702 18.35 5.24 24.54
CA GLN A 702 18.98 5.51 25.84
C GLN A 702 19.16 7.02 26.10
N LEU A 703 19.64 7.78 25.12
CA LEU A 703 19.82 9.23 25.25
C LEU A 703 18.48 9.96 25.43
N THR A 704 17.43 9.54 24.73
CA THR A 704 16.09 10.13 24.86
C THR A 704 15.44 9.74 26.18
N GLN A 705 15.52 8.47 26.62
CA GLN A 705 15.08 8.03 27.95
C GLN A 705 15.70 8.87 29.08
N LYS A 706 16.99 9.21 28.96
CA LYS A 706 17.65 10.11 29.90
C LYS A 706 17.01 11.50 29.94
N LYS A 707 16.69 12.10 28.79
CA LYS A 707 15.99 13.39 28.71
C LYS A 707 14.57 13.35 29.27
N PHE A 708 13.81 12.28 29.04
CA PHE A 708 12.50 12.10 29.66
C PHE A 708 12.60 12.03 31.19
N LYS A 709 13.63 11.34 31.70
CA LYS A 709 13.90 11.24 33.14
C LYS A 709 14.35 12.57 33.76
N GLU A 710 15.12 13.37 33.01
CA GLU A 710 15.48 14.74 33.41
C GLU A 710 14.23 15.63 33.54
N LEU A 711 13.29 15.55 32.58
CA LEU A 711 12.01 16.25 32.67
C LEU A 711 11.14 15.73 33.83
N GLU A 712 11.06 14.42 34.02
CA GLU A 712 10.34 13.79 35.14
C GLU A 712 10.83 14.33 36.50
N ASN A 713 12.15 14.36 36.70
CA ASN A 713 12.75 14.90 37.93
C ASN A 713 12.47 16.39 38.10
N ARG A 714 12.59 17.19 37.02
CA ARG A 714 12.33 18.63 37.05
C ARG A 714 10.87 18.94 37.41
N LEU A 715 9.91 18.23 36.82
CA LEU A 715 8.48 18.39 37.13
C LEU A 715 8.17 17.96 38.57
N LEU A 716 8.80 16.87 39.03
CA LEU A 716 8.65 16.41 40.40
C LEU A 716 9.18 17.44 41.40
N GLU A 717 10.38 17.99 41.16
CA GLU A 717 11.00 19.00 42.03
C GLU A 717 10.15 20.27 42.13
N LEU A 718 9.67 20.80 41.01
CA LEU A 718 8.79 21.98 40.98
C LEU A 718 7.47 21.74 41.72
N PHE A 719 6.86 20.56 41.54
CA PHE A 719 5.64 20.19 42.27
C PHE A 719 5.90 20.11 43.77
N ILE A 720 6.99 19.45 44.18
CA ILE A 720 7.38 19.31 45.59
C ILE A 720 7.63 20.68 46.20
N GLU A 721 8.38 21.54 45.52
CA GLU A 721 8.67 22.91 45.98
C GLU A 721 7.39 23.70 46.21
N LYS A 722 6.48 23.74 45.24
CA LYS A 722 5.21 24.47 45.36
C LYS A 722 4.34 23.97 46.52
N LYS A 723 4.17 22.65 46.66
CA LYS A 723 3.36 22.09 47.77
C LYS A 723 4.05 22.22 49.12
N ARG A 724 5.36 22.01 49.19
CA ARG A 724 6.17 22.21 50.40
C ARG A 724 6.03 23.65 50.91
N ASP A 725 6.23 24.61 50.04
CA ASP A 725 6.21 26.03 50.40
C ASP A 725 4.79 26.48 50.78
N SER A 726 3.75 25.89 50.15
CA SER A 726 2.36 26.09 50.57
C SER A 726 2.08 25.55 51.98
N VAL A 727 2.63 24.39 52.36
CA VAL A 727 2.47 23.83 53.72
C VAL A 727 3.21 24.69 54.73
N ILE A 728 4.49 24.98 54.47
CA ILE A 728 5.37 25.78 55.34
C ILE A 728 4.81 27.19 55.55
N GLY A 729 4.36 27.85 54.48
CA GLY A 729 3.86 29.23 54.53
C GLY A 729 2.61 29.42 55.38
N ILE A 730 1.86 28.35 55.70
CA ILE A 730 0.67 28.41 56.55
C ILE A 730 1.04 28.29 58.05
N ILE A 731 2.19 27.69 58.39
CA ILE A 731 2.56 27.34 59.77
C ILE A 731 2.68 28.61 60.63
N GLU A 732 3.57 29.53 60.25
CA GLU A 732 3.84 30.75 61.03
C GLU A 732 2.60 31.65 61.19
N PRO A 733 1.83 31.98 60.13
CA PRO A 733 0.59 32.74 60.28
C PRO A 733 -0.43 32.04 61.20
N SER A 734 -0.57 30.72 61.08
CA SER A 734 -1.53 29.94 61.87
C SER A 734 -1.15 29.85 63.35
N MET A 735 0.13 30.01 63.70
CA MET A 735 0.58 30.07 65.10
C MET A 735 0.06 31.31 65.81
N TYR A 736 0.06 32.46 65.12
CA TYR A 736 -0.32 33.76 65.70
C TYR A 736 -1.78 34.15 65.46
N LEU A 737 -2.48 33.50 64.52
CA LEU A 737 -3.85 33.84 64.11
C LEU A 737 -4.87 33.75 65.26
N PHE A 738 -4.73 32.76 66.14
CA PHE A 738 -5.66 32.51 67.24
C PHE A 738 -5.14 32.96 68.61
N ASP A 739 -3.82 33.12 68.74
CA ASP A 739 -3.19 33.66 69.93
C ASP A 739 -2.04 34.61 69.54
N PRO A 740 -2.30 35.92 69.45
CA PRO A 740 -1.28 36.92 69.15
C PRO A 740 -0.14 36.96 70.18
N ASN A 741 -0.40 36.42 71.38
CA ASN A 741 0.56 36.33 72.48
C ASN A 741 1.00 34.87 72.73
N TRP A 742 1.00 34.01 71.69
CA TRP A 742 1.35 32.58 71.77
C TRP A 742 2.66 32.31 72.56
N THR A 743 3.65 33.21 72.44
CA THR A 743 4.92 33.12 73.19
C THR A 743 4.81 33.53 74.67
N SER A 744 3.83 34.36 75.03
CA SER A 744 3.61 34.93 76.36
C SER A 744 2.40 34.34 77.09
N ALA A 745 1.87 33.19 76.64
CA ALA A 745 0.68 32.54 77.18
C ALA A 745 0.76 32.38 78.72
N ARG A 746 -0.30 32.82 79.43
CA ARG A 746 -0.40 32.79 80.90
C ARG A 746 -1.15 31.58 81.45
N GLU A 747 -1.97 30.92 80.61
CA GLU A 747 -2.73 29.73 80.99
C GLU A 747 -2.04 28.44 80.52
N MET A 748 -2.17 27.37 81.30
CA MET A 748 -1.64 26.04 80.96
C MET A 748 -2.38 25.43 79.76
N PRO A 749 -1.67 24.77 78.83
CA PRO A 749 -2.23 24.08 77.66
C PRO A 749 -3.35 23.09 78.00
N LYS A 750 -4.46 23.15 77.27
CA LYS A 750 -5.59 22.19 77.38
C LYS A 750 -5.73 21.26 76.17
N GLU A 751 -5.27 21.71 75.00
CA GLU A 751 -5.34 20.98 73.74
C GLU A 751 -4.13 21.31 72.86
N VAL A 752 -4.03 20.65 71.71
CA VAL A 752 -3.00 20.92 70.70
C VAL A 752 -3.30 22.25 70.00
N SER A 753 -2.26 23.05 69.73
CA SER A 753 -2.39 24.35 69.07
C SER A 753 -3.05 24.24 67.69
N TYR A 754 -3.77 25.30 67.29
CA TYR A 754 -4.51 25.34 66.03
C TYR A 754 -3.62 25.12 64.80
N TYR A 755 -2.42 25.72 64.76
CA TYR A 755 -1.49 25.57 63.64
C TYR A 755 -1.11 24.10 63.38
N VAL A 756 -1.04 23.25 64.40
CA VAL A 756 -0.74 21.83 64.23
C VAL A 756 -1.90 21.12 63.53
N LYS A 757 -3.15 21.45 63.88
CA LYS A 757 -4.35 20.91 63.24
C LYS A 757 -4.38 21.29 61.75
N GLU A 758 -4.15 22.56 61.43
CA GLU A 758 -4.05 23.04 60.03
C GLU A 758 -2.89 22.42 59.27
N THR A 759 -1.72 22.30 59.90
CA THR A 759 -0.54 21.69 59.28
C THR A 759 -0.80 20.23 58.93
N ILE A 760 -1.40 19.45 59.85
CA ILE A 760 -1.77 18.05 59.60
C ILE A 760 -2.83 17.95 58.49
N LEU A 761 -3.87 18.80 58.50
CA LEU A 761 -4.89 18.81 57.46
C LEU A 761 -4.28 19.13 56.08
N SER A 762 -3.41 20.13 56.01
CA SER A 762 -2.70 20.50 54.77
C SER A 762 -1.85 19.34 54.25
N LEU A 763 -1.11 18.66 55.13
CA LEU A 763 -0.35 17.45 54.78
C LEU A 763 -1.24 16.31 54.27
N ILE A 764 -2.42 16.10 54.87
CA ILE A 764 -3.39 15.08 54.42
C ILE A 764 -3.94 15.43 53.03
N PHE A 765 -4.27 16.71 52.78
CA PHE A 765 -4.75 17.14 51.47
C PHE A 765 -3.70 16.93 50.38
N VAL A 766 -2.44 17.31 50.64
CA VAL A 766 -1.33 17.08 49.70
C VAL A 766 -1.12 15.57 49.47
N GLN A 767 -1.16 14.76 50.53
CA GLN A 767 -1.05 13.30 50.40
C GLN A 767 -2.19 12.70 49.56
N ALA A 768 -3.43 13.15 49.77
CA ALA A 768 -4.59 12.67 49.03
C ALA A 768 -4.52 13.05 47.54
N GLU A 769 -4.10 14.28 47.24
CA GLU A 769 -3.91 14.78 45.87
C GLU A 769 -2.86 13.95 45.10
N ILE A 770 -1.72 13.66 45.73
CA ILE A 770 -0.68 12.82 45.13
C ILE A 770 -1.16 11.36 44.99
N TYR A 771 -1.85 10.83 46.00
CA TYR A 771 -2.33 9.44 45.97
C TYR A 771 -3.35 9.21 44.85
N GLN A 772 -4.21 10.19 44.56
CA GLN A 772 -5.19 10.09 43.49
C GLN A 772 -4.55 9.98 42.10
N ILE A 773 -3.38 10.59 41.89
CA ILE A 773 -2.72 10.68 40.58
C ILE A 773 -1.58 9.66 40.46
N THR A 774 -0.71 9.56 41.47
CA THR A 774 0.48 8.70 41.44
C THR A 774 0.75 8.07 42.81
N PRO A 775 0.04 6.98 43.19
CA PRO A 775 0.19 6.32 44.48
C PRO A 775 1.64 5.94 44.83
N GLN A 776 2.44 5.58 43.83
CA GLN A 776 3.81 5.11 44.01
C GLN A 776 4.80 6.20 44.48
N LEU A 777 4.53 7.46 44.14
CA LEU A 777 5.40 8.59 44.49
C LEU A 777 5.08 9.19 45.87
N VAL A 778 3.92 8.86 46.46
CA VAL A 778 3.44 9.41 47.73
C VAL A 778 4.51 9.36 48.81
N ASN A 779 5.11 8.18 49.06
CA ASN A 779 6.10 8.02 50.13
C ASN A 779 7.38 8.86 49.91
N LYS A 780 7.84 8.99 48.66
CA LYS A 780 9.05 9.74 48.32
C LYS A 780 8.79 11.25 48.45
N THR A 781 7.67 11.72 47.92
CA THR A 781 7.29 13.13 47.93
C THR A 781 6.93 13.60 49.33
N MET A 782 6.06 12.87 50.04
CA MET A 782 5.63 13.24 51.39
C MET A 782 6.81 13.27 52.37
N PHE A 783 7.81 12.39 52.23
CA PHE A 783 8.99 12.45 53.08
C PHE A 783 9.74 13.79 53.01
N ILE A 784 9.88 14.37 51.80
CA ILE A 784 10.58 15.65 51.61
C ILE A 784 9.76 16.80 52.22
N ILE A 785 8.44 16.80 52.00
CA ILE A 785 7.52 17.81 52.54
C ILE A 785 7.48 17.74 54.08
N LEU A 786 7.37 16.53 54.63
CA LEU A 786 7.35 16.30 56.08
C LEU A 786 8.65 16.74 56.76
N LEU A 787 9.80 16.46 56.14
CA LEU A 787 11.08 16.90 56.65
C LEU A 787 11.16 18.43 56.71
N ALA A 788 10.79 19.11 55.62
CA ALA A 788 10.81 20.56 55.56
C ALA A 788 9.79 21.23 56.49
N THR A 789 8.63 20.58 56.71
CA THR A 789 7.63 21.01 57.70
C THR A 789 8.21 20.99 59.11
N ILE A 790 8.93 19.92 59.49
CA ILE A 790 9.57 19.82 60.80
C ILE A 790 10.73 20.82 60.92
N ASP A 791 11.53 20.99 59.86
CA ASP A 791 12.62 21.98 59.83
C ASP A 791 12.09 23.41 60.03
N GLU A 792 10.94 23.73 59.44
CA GLU A 792 10.30 25.03 59.65
C GLU A 792 9.82 25.21 61.09
N ILE A 793 9.22 24.17 61.69
CA ILE A 793 8.82 24.19 63.10
C ILE A 793 10.05 24.33 64.02
N GLU A 794 11.15 23.63 63.71
CA GLU A 794 12.44 23.77 64.40
C GLU A 794 12.91 25.23 64.34
N ARG A 795 12.93 25.85 63.15
CA ARG A 795 13.29 27.26 62.94
C ARG A 795 12.43 28.23 63.75
N LEU A 796 11.10 28.03 63.75
CA LEU A 796 10.16 28.88 64.49
C LEU A 796 10.29 28.68 66.01
N TYR A 797 10.61 27.47 66.47
CA TYR A 797 10.85 27.19 67.88
C TYR A 797 12.15 27.86 68.37
N GLU A 798 13.21 27.82 67.56
CA GLU A 798 14.47 28.51 67.86
C GLU A 798 14.31 30.04 67.90
N SER A 799 13.53 30.61 66.98
CA SER A 799 13.31 32.07 66.93
C SER A 799 12.55 32.61 68.14
N CYS A 800 11.71 31.78 68.78
CA CYS A 800 10.87 32.16 69.93
C CYS A 800 11.53 31.91 71.30
N ILE A 801 12.72 31.29 71.34
CA ILE A 801 13.33 30.77 72.58
C ILE A 801 13.60 31.83 73.65
N ASN A 802 13.94 33.06 73.23
CA ASN A 802 14.34 34.15 74.12
C ASN A 802 13.15 34.93 74.73
N LYS A 803 11.90 34.63 74.34
CA LYS A 803 10.69 35.40 74.73
C LYS A 803 9.52 34.52 75.22
N ILE A 804 9.80 33.32 75.70
CA ILE A 804 8.76 32.30 75.94
C ILE A 804 8.47 32.01 77.42
N SER A 805 7.19 31.91 77.77
CA SER A 805 6.71 31.49 79.10
C SER A 805 6.83 29.96 79.30
N ASP A 806 6.84 29.49 80.55
CA ASP A 806 6.85 28.04 80.83
C ASP A 806 5.61 27.32 80.27
N ALA A 807 4.45 28.00 80.25
CA ALA A 807 3.24 27.48 79.64
C ALA A 807 3.38 27.32 78.10
N ALA A 808 4.03 28.27 77.42
CA ALA A 808 4.30 28.19 75.99
C ALA A 808 5.30 27.06 75.67
N ARG A 809 6.33 26.83 76.50
CA ARG A 809 7.23 25.65 76.35
C ARG A 809 6.48 24.33 76.45
N VAL A 810 5.54 24.22 77.40
CA VAL A 810 4.70 23.03 77.55
C VAL A 810 3.77 22.86 76.35
N GLN A 811 3.23 23.94 75.78
CA GLN A 811 2.41 23.89 74.56
C GLN A 811 3.22 23.36 73.37
N MET A 812 4.42 23.90 73.14
CA MET A 812 5.33 23.44 72.08
C MET A 812 5.66 21.95 72.22
N LEU A 813 5.86 21.47 73.45
CA LEU A 813 6.12 20.05 73.72
C LEU A 813 4.90 19.17 73.41
N ILE A 814 3.68 19.65 73.71
CA ILE A 814 2.44 18.95 73.37
C ILE A 814 2.26 18.90 71.85
N ASP A 815 2.49 20.02 71.17
CA ASP A 815 2.35 20.17 69.73
C ASP A 815 3.32 19.24 68.97
N ILE A 816 4.61 19.24 69.34
CA ILE A 816 5.61 18.39 68.68
C ILE A 816 5.35 16.90 68.94
N ASN A 817 4.79 16.54 70.10
CA ASN A 817 4.40 15.16 70.40
C ASN A 817 3.15 14.72 69.63
N ALA A 818 2.20 15.62 69.39
CA ALA A 818 1.06 15.36 68.51
C ALA A 818 1.54 15.08 67.07
N ILE A 819 2.48 15.90 66.57
CA ILE A 819 3.12 15.69 65.27
C ILE A 819 3.88 14.35 65.24
N ASP A 820 4.69 14.04 66.25
CA ASP A 820 5.40 12.75 66.34
C ASP A 820 4.43 11.56 66.29
N ASN A 821 3.29 11.64 67.00
CA ASN A 821 2.32 10.56 67.02
C ASN A 821 1.71 10.29 65.64
N VAL A 822 1.39 11.34 64.88
CA VAL A 822 0.90 11.21 63.50
C VAL A 822 1.96 10.61 62.59
N LEU A 823 3.24 11.01 62.76
CA LEU A 823 4.32 10.61 61.87
C LEU A 823 4.91 9.22 62.16
N ARG A 824 4.62 8.59 63.30
CA ARG A 824 5.07 7.21 63.63
C ARG A 824 4.68 6.17 62.60
N ASN A 825 3.54 6.37 61.94
CA ASN A 825 3.00 5.44 60.95
C ASN A 825 3.55 5.64 59.53
N THR A 826 4.46 6.59 59.31
CA THR A 826 5.10 6.87 57.99
C THR A 826 6.10 5.80 57.52
N GLY A 827 6.28 4.73 58.30
CA GLY A 827 7.03 3.52 57.93
C GLY A 827 8.49 3.48 58.41
N LYS A 828 9.04 2.26 58.53
CA LYS A 828 10.37 1.99 59.13
C LYS A 828 11.56 2.66 58.41
N LYS A 829 11.42 3.01 57.12
CA LYS A 829 12.48 3.59 56.30
C LYS A 829 12.63 5.11 56.50
N TYR A 830 11.54 5.81 56.76
CA TYR A 830 11.48 7.27 56.74
C TYR A 830 11.41 7.89 58.14
N TYR A 831 10.67 7.25 59.05
CA TYR A 831 10.50 7.74 60.42
C TYR A 831 11.80 7.96 61.21
N PRO A 832 12.86 7.11 61.12
CA PRO A 832 14.09 7.36 61.87
C PRO A 832 14.77 8.70 61.56
N LYS A 833 14.67 9.17 60.31
CA LYS A 833 15.22 10.47 59.88
C LYS A 833 14.39 11.64 60.41
N LEU A 834 13.06 11.53 60.35
CA LEU A 834 12.13 12.52 60.90
C LEU A 834 12.24 12.58 62.43
N LYS A 835 12.35 11.43 63.09
CA LYS A 835 12.50 11.31 64.54
C LYS A 835 13.69 12.11 65.05
N ARG A 836 14.86 12.03 64.41
CA ARG A 836 16.04 12.80 64.82
C ARG A 836 15.75 14.31 64.87
N LYS A 837 15.03 14.83 63.88
CA LYS A 837 14.63 16.25 63.82
C LYS A 837 13.58 16.61 64.86
N ILE A 838 12.60 15.73 65.08
CA ILE A 838 11.61 15.87 66.15
C ILE A 838 12.29 15.91 67.53
N GLU A 839 13.33 15.09 67.77
CA GLU A 839 14.09 15.13 69.03
C GLU A 839 14.86 16.45 69.19
N ASN A 840 15.33 17.09 68.10
CA ASN A 840 15.92 18.43 68.17
C ASN A 840 14.88 19.47 68.62
N CYS A 841 13.68 19.46 68.01
CA CYS A 841 12.58 20.32 68.43
C CYS A 841 12.22 20.10 69.91
N ARG A 842 12.20 18.84 70.38
CA ARG A 842 12.01 18.52 71.81
C ARG A 842 13.12 19.07 72.69
N ALA A 843 14.37 19.00 72.24
CA ALA A 843 15.51 19.53 72.97
C ALA A 843 15.44 21.05 73.12
N ILE A 844 14.93 21.77 72.11
CA ILE A 844 14.63 23.21 72.17
C ILE A 844 13.51 23.50 73.17
N CYS A 845 12.53 22.61 73.29
CA CYS A 845 11.42 22.72 74.23
C CYS A 845 11.77 22.35 75.68
N ASN A 846 13.04 22.06 76.01
CA ASN A 846 13.46 21.62 77.35
C ASN A 846 13.20 22.68 78.44
N ALA A 847 11.98 22.69 78.97
CA ALA A 847 11.76 22.88 80.39
C ALA A 847 12.47 21.74 81.13
N SER A 848 13.15 22.07 82.23
CA SER A 848 13.80 21.11 83.11
C SER A 848 12.95 19.84 83.31
N VAL A 849 13.47 18.71 82.85
CA VAL A 849 12.90 17.36 83.05
C VAL A 849 13.13 16.92 84.50
N GLN A 850 12.57 17.68 85.44
CA GLN A 850 12.50 17.32 86.86
C GLN A 850 11.06 17.37 87.40
N ASP A 851 10.05 17.59 86.56
CA ASP A 851 8.67 17.59 87.02
C ASP A 851 8.01 16.21 86.86
N GLN A 852 7.53 15.66 87.97
CA GLN A 852 6.98 14.29 88.11
C GLN A 852 5.68 14.06 87.32
N THR A 853 5.10 15.13 86.78
CA THR A 853 3.81 15.19 86.07
C THR A 853 3.83 14.59 84.66
N ILE A 854 4.95 14.57 83.95
CA ILE A 854 5.01 13.97 82.60
C ILE A 854 5.12 12.43 82.68
N ARG A 855 5.78 11.90 83.73
CA ARG A 855 5.75 10.45 84.04
C ARG A 855 4.37 9.97 84.49
N LYS A 856 3.54 10.81 85.14
CA LYS A 856 2.15 10.45 85.51
C LYS A 856 1.29 10.05 84.30
N ASN A 857 1.46 10.70 83.16
CA ASN A 857 0.53 10.54 82.03
C ASN A 857 0.82 9.30 81.16
N ILE A 858 2.02 8.72 81.26
CA ILE A 858 2.38 7.50 80.51
C ILE A 858 2.22 6.24 81.38
N ASP A 859 2.29 6.35 82.71
CA ASP A 859 2.12 5.23 83.67
C ASP A 859 0.65 4.98 84.13
N THR A 860 -0.34 5.73 83.62
CA THR A 860 -1.76 5.64 84.07
C THR A 860 -2.72 4.91 83.12
N THR A 861 -2.29 3.84 82.47
CA THR A 861 -3.22 2.79 81.97
C THR A 861 -3.42 1.73 83.03
N ASN A 862 -3.97 2.13 84.18
CA ASN A 862 -4.56 1.20 85.12
C ASN A 862 -6.05 1.48 85.19
N MET A 863 -6.84 0.68 84.49
CA MET A 863 -8.30 0.75 84.41
C MET A 863 -8.97 -0.06 85.54
N GLU A 864 -8.39 0.00 86.75
CA GLU A 864 -8.95 -0.65 87.94
C GLU A 864 -9.53 0.42 88.87
N TYR A 865 -10.85 0.41 89.03
CA TYR A 865 -11.58 1.30 89.93
C TYR A 865 -12.00 0.54 91.18
N TRP A 866 -11.93 1.19 92.34
CA TRP A 866 -12.48 0.66 93.58
C TRP A 866 -13.74 1.45 93.94
N LEU A 867 -14.86 0.73 94.04
CA LEU A 867 -16.11 1.28 94.53
C LEU A 867 -16.21 0.97 96.01
N ILE A 868 -16.25 1.99 96.86
CA ILE A 868 -16.27 1.84 98.31
C ILE A 868 -17.50 2.55 98.89
N SER A 869 -17.96 2.09 100.05
CA SER A 869 -18.97 2.80 100.82
C SER A 869 -18.61 2.87 102.29
N ALA A 870 -18.88 4.00 102.93
CA ALA A 870 -18.63 4.25 104.35
C ALA A 870 -19.86 4.89 105.01
N PRO A 871 -20.14 4.59 106.29
CA PRO A 871 -21.30 5.12 107.00
C PRO A 871 -21.19 6.62 107.26
N GLY A 872 -22.32 7.31 107.28
CA GLY A 872 -22.41 8.71 107.63
C GLY A 872 -22.34 8.90 109.14
N GLU A 873 -21.19 9.28 109.69
CA GLU A 873 -21.02 9.45 111.15
C GLU A 873 -21.99 10.51 111.72
N LYS A 874 -22.10 11.66 111.05
CA LYS A 874 -23.03 12.77 111.40
C LYS A 874 -23.83 13.24 110.19
N THR A 875 -23.16 13.47 109.06
CA THR A 875 -23.79 13.67 107.76
C THR A 875 -22.98 12.98 106.68
N CYS A 876 -23.64 12.52 105.62
CA CYS A 876 -22.98 11.96 104.45
C CYS A 876 -21.94 12.93 103.85
N GLN A 877 -22.16 14.25 103.91
CA GLN A 877 -21.20 15.21 103.38
C GLN A 877 -19.89 15.21 104.19
N GLN A 878 -19.96 15.13 105.52
CA GLN A 878 -18.78 15.11 106.37
C GLN A 878 -17.93 13.84 106.18
N THR A 879 -18.57 12.66 106.01
CA THR A 879 -17.83 11.43 105.70
C THR A 879 -17.11 11.52 104.35
N TRP A 880 -17.76 12.10 103.32
CA TRP A 880 -17.12 12.33 102.03
C TRP A 880 -15.91 13.28 102.14
N ASP A 881 -16.08 14.41 102.81
CA ASP A 881 -15.01 15.40 102.97
C ASP A 881 -13.84 14.81 103.78
N THR A 882 -14.13 13.99 104.80
CA THR A 882 -13.11 13.29 105.59
C THR A 882 -12.32 12.29 104.74
N LEU A 883 -13.01 11.48 103.93
CA LEU A 883 -12.36 10.55 103.01
C LEU A 883 -11.52 11.26 101.95
N ASN A 884 -12.06 12.30 101.31
CA ASN A 884 -11.34 13.03 100.26
C ASN A 884 -10.14 13.80 100.82
N ASN A 885 -10.29 14.40 102.01
CA ASN A 885 -9.18 15.10 102.68
C ASN A 885 -8.10 14.14 103.17
N THR A 886 -8.44 12.97 103.70
CA THR A 886 -7.45 11.97 104.14
C THR A 886 -6.66 11.39 102.98
N LEU A 887 -7.31 11.09 101.86
CA LEU A 887 -6.62 10.67 100.63
C LEU A 887 -5.80 11.82 100.01
N GLY A 888 -6.31 13.05 100.06
CA GLY A 888 -5.64 14.24 99.53
C GLY A 888 -4.38 14.68 100.30
N LYS A 889 -4.27 14.35 101.59
CA LYS A 889 -3.08 14.63 102.43
C LYS A 889 -1.79 14.01 101.91
N HIS A 890 -1.89 12.93 101.13
CA HIS A 890 -0.74 12.21 100.57
C HIS A 890 -0.33 12.69 99.15
N GLY A 891 -0.92 13.79 98.66
CA GLY A 891 -0.63 14.41 97.36
C GLY A 891 -1.67 14.09 96.28
N SER A 892 -1.77 14.94 95.25
CA SER A 892 -2.76 14.82 94.16
C SER A 892 -2.57 13.56 93.29
N ASP A 893 -1.41 12.90 93.39
CA ASP A 893 -1.02 11.64 92.77
C ASP A 893 -1.49 10.40 93.51
N PHE A 894 -1.85 10.53 94.79
CA PHE A 894 -1.95 9.39 95.68
C PHE A 894 -3.12 8.49 95.31
N CYS A 895 -4.32 9.05 95.17
CA CYS A 895 -5.53 8.39 94.70
C CYS A 895 -6.52 9.44 94.19
N LYS A 896 -7.07 9.28 92.98
CA LYS A 896 -8.19 10.13 92.55
C LYS A 896 -9.47 9.58 93.17
N SER A 897 -10.23 10.41 93.86
CA SER A 897 -11.52 10.04 94.44
C SER A 897 -12.64 10.88 93.83
N SER A 898 -13.79 10.28 93.57
CA SER A 898 -15.00 10.96 93.11
C SER A 898 -16.21 10.43 93.86
N ARG A 899 -17.16 11.32 94.16
CA ARG A 899 -18.39 10.92 94.84
C ARG A 899 -19.25 10.13 93.87
N PHE A 900 -19.71 8.96 94.30
CA PHE A 900 -20.53 8.08 93.48
C PHE A 900 -21.98 8.16 93.95
N HIS A 901 -22.89 8.55 93.06
CA HIS A 901 -24.30 8.75 93.41
C HIS A 901 -25.07 7.43 93.41
N ILE A 902 -25.73 7.13 94.53
CA ILE A 902 -26.68 6.02 94.65
C ILE A 902 -28.09 6.62 94.75
N PRO A 903 -29.07 6.13 93.97
CA PRO A 903 -30.46 6.59 94.08
C PRO A 903 -31.16 6.05 95.33
N ASP A 904 -32.30 6.65 95.67
CA ASP A 904 -33.15 6.20 96.78
C ASP A 904 -33.86 4.88 96.43
N LEU A 905 -33.18 3.76 96.65
CA LEU A 905 -33.71 2.41 96.42
C LEU A 905 -34.58 1.94 97.59
N LYS A 906 -35.61 1.15 97.29
CA LYS A 906 -36.47 0.54 98.32
C LYS A 906 -35.71 -0.49 99.13
N VAL A 907 -35.63 -0.26 100.44
CA VAL A 907 -35.09 -1.24 101.39
C VAL A 907 -36.10 -2.38 101.58
N GLY A 908 -35.64 -3.63 101.42
CA GLY A 908 -36.42 -4.84 101.69
C GLY A 908 -36.35 -5.27 103.17
N THR A 909 -36.86 -6.47 103.48
CA THR A 909 -36.62 -7.07 104.81
C THR A 909 -35.18 -7.55 104.93
N LEU A 910 -34.66 -7.68 106.15
CA LEU A 910 -33.30 -8.17 106.39
C LEU A 910 -33.05 -9.54 105.73
N ASP A 911 -33.99 -10.48 105.89
CA ASP A 911 -33.93 -11.82 105.26
C ASP A 911 -33.84 -11.75 103.73
N GLN A 912 -34.57 -10.82 103.11
CA GLN A 912 -34.51 -10.62 101.65
C GLN A 912 -33.17 -10.03 101.22
N LEU A 913 -32.59 -9.10 102.01
CA LEU A 913 -31.31 -8.49 101.69
C LEU A 913 -30.15 -9.48 101.78
N VAL A 914 -30.17 -10.39 102.77
CA VAL A 914 -29.16 -11.45 102.90
C VAL A 914 -29.17 -12.36 101.67
N GLY A 915 -30.34 -12.88 101.27
CA GLY A 915 -30.46 -13.69 100.06
C GLY A 915 -30.09 -12.93 98.78
N LEU A 916 -30.48 -11.65 98.68
CA LEU A 916 -30.14 -10.80 97.54
C LEU A 916 -28.64 -10.51 97.43
N SER A 917 -27.90 -10.47 98.53
CA SER A 917 -26.45 -10.26 98.52
C SER A 917 -25.73 -11.36 97.74
N ASP A 918 -26.08 -12.63 98.00
CA ASP A 918 -25.50 -13.78 97.31
C ASP A 918 -25.92 -13.84 95.84
N ASP A 919 -27.19 -13.57 95.55
CA ASP A 919 -27.73 -13.57 94.18
C ASP A 919 -27.13 -12.45 93.34
N LEU A 920 -26.94 -11.25 93.92
CA LEU A 920 -26.27 -10.13 93.24
C LEU A 920 -24.78 -10.40 93.03
N ASN A 921 -24.10 -11.10 93.95
CA ASN A 921 -22.69 -11.49 93.75
C ASN A 921 -22.53 -12.47 92.57
N LYS A 922 -23.40 -13.50 92.49
CA LYS A 922 -23.42 -14.42 91.34
C LYS A 922 -23.72 -13.69 90.04
N LEU A 923 -24.72 -12.80 90.06
CA LEU A 923 -25.11 -12.03 88.88
C LEU A 923 -23.98 -11.09 88.44
N ASP A 924 -23.30 -10.41 89.36
CA ASP A 924 -22.16 -9.54 89.06
C ASP A 924 -21.04 -10.27 88.29
N THR A 925 -20.62 -11.44 88.78
CA THR A 925 -19.63 -12.28 88.07
C THR A 925 -20.14 -12.74 86.71
N TYR A 926 -21.43 -13.07 86.60
CA TYR A 926 -22.04 -13.48 85.33
C TYR A 926 -22.08 -12.33 84.30
N VAL A 927 -22.54 -11.13 84.68
CA VAL A 927 -22.59 -9.97 83.77
C VAL A 927 -21.18 -9.53 83.35
N GLU A 928 -20.19 -9.59 84.25
CA GLU A 928 -18.80 -9.34 83.90
C GLU A 928 -18.31 -10.33 82.83
N SER A 929 -18.58 -11.62 83.01
CA SER A 929 -18.21 -12.67 82.05
C SER A 929 -18.83 -12.43 80.66
N VAL A 930 -20.12 -12.09 80.61
CA VAL A 930 -20.81 -11.79 79.34
C VAL A 930 -20.24 -10.53 78.68
N SER A 931 -19.96 -9.48 79.44
CA SER A 931 -19.33 -8.25 78.93
C SER A 931 -17.94 -8.53 78.34
N ARG A 932 -17.14 -9.39 78.98
CA ARG A 932 -15.83 -9.82 78.48
C ARG A 932 -15.94 -10.65 77.19
N LYS A 933 -16.91 -11.58 77.11
CA LYS A 933 -17.18 -12.34 75.88
C LYS A 933 -17.59 -11.44 74.72
N LEU A 934 -18.41 -10.41 74.97
CA LEU A 934 -18.80 -9.43 73.96
C LEU A 934 -17.59 -8.63 73.46
N ALA A 935 -16.74 -8.15 74.37
CA ALA A 935 -15.50 -7.46 74.00
C ALA A 935 -14.54 -8.35 73.19
N GLN A 936 -14.41 -9.63 73.57
CA GLN A 936 -13.61 -10.61 72.84
C GLN A 936 -14.18 -10.85 71.43
N ALA A 937 -15.49 -11.02 71.30
CA ALA A 937 -16.14 -11.21 70.00
C ALA A 937 -15.93 -10.00 69.07
N ILE A 938 -15.97 -8.77 69.62
CA ILE A 938 -15.60 -7.56 68.88
C ILE A 938 -14.14 -7.65 68.42
N GLY A 939 -13.22 -8.01 69.32
CA GLY A 939 -11.80 -8.21 69.02
C GLY A 939 -11.51 -9.23 67.92
N ASP A 940 -12.20 -10.38 67.93
CA ASP A 940 -12.00 -11.47 66.97
C ASP A 940 -12.54 -11.14 65.56
N ILE A 941 -13.49 -10.20 65.49
CA ILE A 941 -14.13 -9.76 64.24
C ILE A 941 -13.40 -8.58 63.62
N LEU A 942 -12.71 -7.75 64.42
CA LEU A 942 -11.99 -6.58 63.94
C LEU A 942 -10.93 -6.92 62.88
N GLU A 943 -10.83 -6.08 61.85
CA GLU A 943 -9.79 -6.18 60.84
C GLU A 943 -8.43 -5.74 61.42
N LYS A 944 -7.34 -6.29 60.87
CA LYS A 944 -5.97 -5.98 61.34
C LYS A 944 -5.71 -4.47 61.27
N GLY A 945 -5.46 -3.85 62.43
CA GLY A 945 -5.08 -2.43 62.54
C GLY A 945 -6.13 -1.53 63.18
N GLN A 946 -7.35 -2.01 63.43
CA GLN A 946 -8.37 -1.23 64.15
C GLN A 946 -8.19 -1.35 65.68
N PRO A 947 -8.14 -0.23 66.43
CA PRO A 947 -7.97 -0.26 67.89
C PRO A 947 -9.27 -0.71 68.59
N LEU A 948 -9.19 -1.81 69.34
CA LEU A 948 -10.32 -2.36 70.11
C LEU A 948 -10.91 -1.33 71.09
N ASN A 949 -10.05 -0.54 71.75
CA ASN A 949 -10.46 0.47 72.74
C ASN A 949 -11.44 1.53 72.20
N GLU A 950 -11.37 1.88 70.92
CA GLU A 950 -12.27 2.89 70.33
C GLU A 950 -13.68 2.32 70.08
N GLN A 951 -13.80 0.99 69.98
CA GLN A 951 -15.05 0.30 69.70
C GLN A 951 -15.82 -0.07 70.97
N LEU A 952 -15.15 -0.06 72.13
CA LEU A 952 -15.71 -0.37 73.44
C LEU A 952 -16.21 0.91 74.12
N GLN A 953 -17.48 1.23 73.90
CA GLN A 953 -18.13 2.42 74.48
C GLN A 953 -19.35 2.04 75.29
N ALA A 954 -19.66 2.84 76.31
CA ALA A 954 -20.90 2.76 77.08
C ALA A 954 -21.70 4.05 76.90
N ASN A 955 -22.91 3.94 76.36
CA ASN A 955 -23.80 5.07 76.07
C ASN A 955 -23.15 6.19 75.23
N GLY A 956 -22.30 5.81 74.26
CA GLY A 956 -21.56 6.74 73.40
C GLY A 956 -20.39 7.47 74.08
N GLN A 957 -20.04 7.10 75.32
CA GLN A 957 -18.88 7.62 76.05
C GLN A 957 -17.81 6.52 76.19
N ASP A 958 -16.55 6.93 76.36
CA ASP A 958 -15.51 6.00 76.79
C ASP A 958 -15.79 5.48 78.21
N LEU A 959 -15.35 4.25 78.50
CA LEU A 959 -15.65 3.56 79.75
C LEU A 959 -15.21 4.34 81.01
N PRO A 960 -13.99 4.95 81.07
CA PRO A 960 -13.59 5.82 82.17
C PRO A 960 -14.52 7.01 82.40
N SER A 961 -14.91 7.72 81.33
CA SER A 961 -15.85 8.85 81.42
C SER A 961 -17.22 8.42 81.91
N TYR A 962 -17.74 7.30 81.40
CA TYR A 962 -19.05 6.78 81.81
C TYR A 962 -19.12 6.47 83.31
N ILE A 963 -18.09 5.82 83.86
CA ILE A 963 -18.07 5.39 85.27
C ILE A 963 -17.88 6.58 86.23
N THR A 964 -17.03 7.53 85.86
CA THR A 964 -16.79 8.73 86.68
C THR A 964 -17.99 9.70 86.71
N LYS A 965 -18.82 9.69 85.67
CA LYS A 965 -20.05 10.50 85.56
C LYS A 965 -21.31 9.65 85.62
N PHE A 966 -21.24 8.48 86.27
CA PHE A 966 -22.36 7.55 86.32
C PHE A 966 -23.61 8.21 86.91
N GLN A 967 -24.75 7.96 86.25
CA GLN A 967 -26.08 8.29 86.73
C GLN A 967 -26.97 7.06 86.58
N TRP A 968 -27.86 6.87 87.54
CA TRP A 968 -28.79 5.75 87.54
C TRP A 968 -29.82 5.88 86.40
N ASP A 969 -29.92 4.85 85.56
CA ASP A 969 -30.90 4.77 84.47
C ASP A 969 -32.29 4.42 85.03
N SER A 970 -33.01 5.45 85.47
CA SER A 970 -34.35 5.30 86.03
C SER A 970 -35.41 4.86 85.01
N ALA A 971 -35.12 4.98 83.71
CA ALA A 971 -36.02 4.57 82.65
C ALA A 971 -35.96 3.06 82.42
N LYS A 972 -34.75 2.46 82.43
CA LYS A 972 -34.56 1.02 82.32
C LYS A 972 -34.72 0.28 83.65
N PHE A 973 -34.28 0.90 84.76
CA PHE A 973 -34.28 0.31 86.10
C PHE A 973 -35.04 1.22 87.09
N PRO A 974 -36.37 1.12 87.19
CA PRO A 974 -37.15 2.04 88.01
C PRO A 974 -36.87 1.90 89.52
N VAL A 975 -36.46 3.00 90.17
CA VAL A 975 -36.16 3.04 91.63
C VAL A 975 -37.33 2.65 92.53
N LYS A 976 -38.57 2.69 92.01
CA LYS A 976 -39.79 2.29 92.71
C LYS A 976 -39.98 0.77 92.80
N GLN A 977 -39.26 -0.04 92.02
CA GLN A 977 -39.34 -1.49 92.07
C GLN A 977 -38.55 -2.06 93.25
N SER A 978 -38.83 -3.30 93.64
CA SER A 978 -38.05 -3.98 94.67
C SER A 978 -36.66 -4.36 94.12
N LEU A 979 -35.66 -4.44 95.00
CA LEU A 979 -34.31 -4.84 94.64
C LEU A 979 -34.27 -6.22 93.94
N LYS A 980 -35.13 -7.15 94.39
CA LYS A 980 -35.30 -8.47 93.76
C LYS A 980 -35.82 -8.37 92.34
N SER A 981 -36.84 -7.54 92.10
CA SER A 981 -37.36 -7.30 90.75
C SER A 981 -36.31 -6.69 89.83
N LEU A 982 -35.49 -5.75 90.33
CA LEU A 982 -34.42 -5.13 89.55
C LEU A 982 -33.32 -6.15 89.18
N GLN A 983 -32.95 -7.02 90.13
CA GLN A 983 -32.02 -8.13 89.91
C GLN A 983 -32.54 -9.10 88.84
N GLU A 984 -33.82 -9.47 88.88
CA GLU A 984 -34.45 -10.38 87.92
C GLU A 984 -34.51 -9.78 86.50
N ILE A 985 -34.83 -8.49 86.37
CA ILE A 985 -34.84 -7.76 85.08
C ILE A 985 -33.45 -7.81 84.43
N ILE A 986 -32.41 -7.48 85.19
CA ILE A 986 -31.03 -7.48 84.67
C ILE A 986 -30.60 -8.90 84.29
N ASN A 987 -30.89 -9.90 85.14
CA ASN A 987 -30.54 -11.29 84.86
C ASN A 987 -31.19 -11.80 83.55
N LYS A 988 -32.47 -11.50 83.34
CA LYS A 988 -33.19 -11.87 82.11
C LYS A 988 -32.62 -11.18 80.87
N GLN A 989 -32.33 -9.88 80.97
CA GLN A 989 -31.75 -9.11 79.87
C GLN A 989 -30.38 -9.67 79.45
N ILE A 990 -29.49 -9.90 80.41
CA ILE A 990 -28.13 -10.41 80.13
C ILE A 990 -28.17 -11.86 79.64
N GLY A 991 -29.06 -12.70 80.19
CA GLY A 991 -29.24 -14.07 79.71
C GLY A 991 -29.67 -14.15 78.24
N GLN A 992 -30.54 -13.24 77.79
CA GLN A 992 -30.92 -13.14 76.38
C GLN A 992 -29.74 -12.71 75.51
N ILE A 993 -28.95 -11.72 75.95
CA ILE A 993 -27.75 -11.26 75.22
C ILE A 993 -26.71 -12.37 75.06
N ASP A 994 -26.43 -13.18 76.09
CA ASP A 994 -25.47 -14.31 75.99
C ASP A 994 -25.93 -15.40 75.02
N SER A 995 -27.24 -15.68 74.96
CA SER A 995 -27.82 -16.64 74.00
C SER A 995 -27.72 -16.15 72.55
N ASP A 996 -28.08 -14.89 72.32
CA ASP A 996 -28.03 -14.28 70.99
C ASP A 996 -26.59 -14.13 70.47
N LEU A 997 -25.64 -13.80 71.37
CA LEU A 997 -24.22 -13.73 71.04
C LEU A 997 -23.69 -15.05 70.50
N LYS A 998 -24.00 -16.18 71.16
CA LYS A 998 -23.55 -17.52 70.72
C LYS A 998 -24.10 -17.84 69.33
N THR A 999 -25.38 -17.58 69.11
CA THR A 999 -26.05 -17.89 67.84
C THR A 999 -25.48 -17.07 66.69
N LYS A 1000 -25.38 -15.75 66.86
CA LYS A 1000 -24.91 -14.84 65.79
C LYS A 1000 -23.44 -15.06 65.45
N THR A 1001 -22.58 -15.27 66.46
CA THR A 1001 -21.16 -15.55 66.25
C THR A 1001 -20.94 -16.89 65.55
N ALA A 1002 -21.75 -17.92 65.86
CA ALA A 1002 -21.69 -19.21 65.16
C ALA A 1002 -22.05 -19.09 63.67
N THR A 1003 -23.13 -18.35 63.34
CA THR A 1003 -23.52 -18.11 61.93
C THR A 1003 -22.42 -17.38 61.15
N PHE A 1004 -21.83 -16.33 61.73
CA PHE A 1004 -20.74 -15.59 61.10
C PHE A 1004 -19.50 -16.46 60.86
N ASN A 1005 -19.10 -17.24 61.88
CA ASN A 1005 -17.94 -18.13 61.76
C ASN A 1005 -18.16 -19.24 60.73
N ASN A 1006 -19.38 -19.78 60.59
CA ASN A 1006 -19.69 -20.78 59.57
C ASN A 1006 -19.55 -20.21 58.14
N LEU A 1007 -20.03 -18.98 57.89
CA LEU A 1007 -19.85 -18.30 56.61
C LEU A 1007 -18.36 -18.04 56.32
N LYS A 1008 -17.63 -17.53 57.33
CA LYS A 1008 -16.19 -17.27 57.24
C LYS A 1008 -15.40 -18.53 56.89
N ASN A 1009 -15.70 -19.65 57.56
CA ASN A 1009 -15.03 -20.93 57.33
C ASN A 1009 -15.36 -21.51 55.95
N THR A 1010 -16.61 -21.38 55.49
CA THR A 1010 -17.03 -21.85 54.16
C THR A 1010 -16.28 -21.10 53.07
N LEU A 1011 -16.23 -19.77 53.16
CA LEU A 1011 -15.51 -18.91 52.23
C LEU A 1011 -14.01 -19.20 52.25
N GLN A 1012 -13.38 -19.28 53.42
CA GLN A 1012 -11.96 -19.61 53.54
C GLN A 1012 -11.62 -20.98 52.94
N SER A 1013 -12.54 -21.96 53.03
CA SER A 1013 -12.34 -23.27 52.42
C SER A 1013 -12.34 -23.21 50.88
N LEU A 1014 -13.15 -22.33 50.29
CA LEU A 1014 -13.21 -22.10 48.85
C LEU A 1014 -11.98 -21.32 48.36
N GLU A 1015 -11.55 -20.27 49.08
CA GLU A 1015 -10.34 -19.50 48.77
C GLU A 1015 -9.06 -20.35 48.81
N ARG A 1016 -8.95 -21.28 49.77
CA ARG A 1016 -7.81 -22.22 49.83
C ARG A 1016 -7.76 -23.13 48.60
N ARG A 1017 -8.91 -23.51 48.04
CA ARG A 1017 -8.98 -24.29 46.80
C ARG A 1017 -8.56 -23.46 45.58
N GLN A 1018 -8.60 -22.14 45.63
CA GLN A 1018 -8.11 -21.25 44.56
C GLN A 1018 -6.60 -20.96 44.61
N THR A 1019 -5.92 -21.16 45.74
CA THR A 1019 -4.54 -20.65 45.96
C THR A 1019 -3.48 -21.73 46.23
N GLY A 1020 -3.84 -23.02 46.17
CA GLY A 1020 -2.93 -24.16 46.41
C GLY A 1020 -2.05 -24.57 45.22
N SER A 1021 -1.29 -25.66 45.37
CA SER A 1021 -0.52 -26.29 44.27
C SER A 1021 -1.44 -26.76 43.14
N LEU A 1022 -0.95 -26.73 41.89
CA LEU A 1022 -1.67 -27.18 40.69
C LEU A 1022 -2.29 -28.59 40.79
N LEU A 1023 -1.78 -29.44 41.67
CA LEU A 1023 -2.32 -30.77 41.95
C LEU A 1023 -3.72 -30.75 42.56
N VAL A 1024 -4.06 -29.70 43.32
CA VAL A 1024 -5.32 -29.61 44.09
C VAL A 1024 -6.07 -28.30 43.78
N ARG A 1025 -5.38 -27.29 43.25
CA ARG A 1025 -5.93 -25.99 42.89
C ARG A 1025 -7.07 -26.11 41.87
N ASN A 1026 -8.10 -25.30 42.06
CA ASN A 1026 -9.18 -25.13 41.09
C ASN A 1026 -8.61 -24.49 39.82
N LEU A 1027 -8.79 -25.16 38.68
CA LEU A 1027 -8.22 -24.74 37.40
C LEU A 1027 -9.05 -23.64 36.71
N THR A 1028 -10.26 -23.36 37.20
CA THR A 1028 -11.25 -22.43 36.61
C THR A 1028 -10.69 -21.03 36.28
N GLU A 1029 -9.76 -20.51 37.09
CA GLU A 1029 -9.14 -19.19 36.86
C GLU A 1029 -7.86 -19.25 36.03
N LEU A 1030 -7.29 -20.45 35.85
CA LEU A 1030 -6.03 -20.67 35.15
C LEU A 1030 -6.25 -21.01 33.68
N VAL A 1031 -7.42 -21.55 33.35
CA VAL A 1031 -7.74 -22.05 32.02
C VAL A 1031 -8.72 -21.13 31.31
N LYS A 1032 -8.54 -21.00 30.00
CA LYS A 1032 -9.37 -20.18 29.12
C LYS A 1032 -10.03 -21.05 28.07
N LYS A 1033 -11.08 -20.53 27.43
CA LYS A 1033 -11.79 -21.19 26.32
C LYS A 1033 -10.83 -21.67 25.22
N GLU A 1034 -9.83 -20.86 24.89
CA GLU A 1034 -8.82 -21.13 23.85
C GLU A 1034 -7.94 -22.35 24.14
N HIS A 1035 -7.86 -22.80 25.40
CA HIS A 1035 -7.07 -23.97 25.76
C HIS A 1035 -7.78 -25.30 25.44
N PHE A 1036 -9.09 -25.29 25.16
CA PHE A 1036 -9.91 -26.49 24.95
C PHE A 1036 -10.52 -26.54 23.55
N VAL A 1037 -10.62 -27.75 22.99
CA VAL A 1037 -11.46 -28.02 21.82
C VAL A 1037 -12.89 -28.29 22.31
N LEU A 1038 -13.80 -27.36 22.03
CA LEU A 1038 -15.20 -27.43 22.46
C LEU A 1038 -16.12 -27.84 21.30
N GLY A 1039 -17.22 -28.53 21.60
CA GLY A 1039 -18.24 -28.90 20.60
C GLY A 1039 -17.84 -30.00 19.62
N SER A 1040 -16.76 -30.74 19.89
CA SER A 1040 -16.37 -31.91 19.11
C SER A 1040 -16.96 -33.19 19.71
N GLU A 1041 -17.57 -34.03 18.87
CA GLU A 1041 -18.08 -35.35 19.29
C GLU A 1041 -16.94 -36.36 19.55
N TYR A 1042 -15.78 -36.14 18.94
CA TYR A 1042 -14.70 -37.12 18.90
C TYR A 1042 -13.45 -36.70 19.65
N LEU A 1043 -13.20 -35.39 19.80
CA LEU A 1043 -12.00 -34.85 20.44
C LEU A 1043 -12.33 -34.24 21.79
N THR A 1044 -11.42 -34.41 22.75
CA THR A 1044 -11.42 -33.70 24.02
C THR A 1044 -10.03 -33.19 24.34
N THR A 1045 -9.98 -32.18 25.20
CA THR A 1045 -8.73 -31.64 25.74
C THR A 1045 -8.66 -31.95 27.23
N LEU A 1046 -7.56 -32.58 27.65
CA LEU A 1046 -7.27 -32.86 29.05
C LEU A 1046 -6.22 -31.89 29.58
N MET A 1047 -6.32 -31.58 30.88
CA MET A 1047 -5.33 -30.79 31.60
C MET A 1047 -4.36 -31.71 32.34
N VAL A 1048 -3.06 -31.52 32.16
CA VAL A 1048 -2.02 -32.40 32.71
C VAL A 1048 -1.02 -31.59 33.52
N VAL A 1049 -0.86 -31.94 34.79
CA VAL A 1049 0.14 -31.37 35.68
C VAL A 1049 1.43 -32.17 35.57
N VAL A 1050 2.50 -31.49 35.20
CA VAL A 1050 3.83 -32.05 34.94
C VAL A 1050 4.81 -31.38 35.90
N PRO A 1051 5.62 -32.12 36.69
CA PRO A 1051 6.68 -31.52 37.49
C PRO A 1051 7.71 -30.79 36.60
N LYS A 1052 8.25 -29.65 37.05
CA LYS A 1052 9.23 -28.86 36.27
C LYS A 1052 10.43 -29.66 35.78
N SER A 1053 10.90 -30.60 36.59
CA SER A 1053 12.00 -31.51 36.24
C SER A 1053 11.72 -32.39 35.02
N PHE A 1054 10.45 -32.61 34.67
CA PHE A 1054 10.02 -33.51 33.58
C PHE A 1054 9.41 -32.79 32.36
N TYR A 1055 9.55 -31.47 32.23
CA TYR A 1055 9.02 -30.73 31.07
C TYR A 1055 9.58 -31.22 29.73
N LYS A 1056 10.89 -31.47 29.67
CA LYS A 1056 11.55 -31.98 28.46
C LYS A 1056 11.05 -33.38 28.11
N ASP A 1057 10.85 -34.22 29.13
CA ASP A 1057 10.32 -35.57 28.97
C ASP A 1057 8.86 -35.57 28.51
N TRP A 1058 8.03 -34.65 29.03
CA TRP A 1058 6.66 -34.45 28.59
C TRP A 1058 6.60 -34.12 27.10
N LEU A 1059 7.30 -33.08 26.65
CA LEU A 1059 7.30 -32.65 25.25
C LEU A 1059 7.80 -33.73 24.29
N ALA A 1060 8.72 -34.59 24.73
CA ALA A 1060 9.25 -35.68 23.91
C ALA A 1060 8.32 -36.92 23.85
N LYS A 1061 7.53 -37.17 24.89
CA LYS A 1061 6.77 -38.42 25.06
C LYS A 1061 5.27 -38.29 24.86
N TYR A 1062 4.67 -37.13 25.12
CA TYR A 1062 3.21 -37.03 25.21
C TYR A 1062 2.48 -37.51 23.94
N GLU A 1063 3.02 -37.22 22.74
CA GLU A 1063 2.46 -37.64 21.45
C GLU A 1063 2.48 -39.17 21.23
N LYS A 1064 3.29 -39.89 22.02
CA LYS A 1064 3.52 -41.34 21.88
C LYS A 1064 2.96 -42.14 23.06
N LEU A 1065 2.28 -41.49 24.00
CA LEU A 1065 1.70 -42.19 25.16
C LEU A 1065 0.60 -43.15 24.69
N THR A 1066 -0.36 -42.68 23.91
CA THR A 1066 -1.42 -43.52 23.31
C THR A 1066 -1.54 -43.23 21.82
N ASP A 1067 -2.15 -44.16 21.10
CA ASP A 1067 -2.61 -43.89 19.74
C ASP A 1067 -3.74 -42.83 19.78
N MET A 1068 -3.97 -42.12 18.67
CA MET A 1068 -5.01 -41.08 18.55
C MET A 1068 -4.82 -39.84 19.47
N ILE A 1069 -3.57 -39.44 19.73
CA ILE A 1069 -3.24 -38.12 20.28
C ILE A 1069 -3.01 -37.15 19.12
N VAL A 1070 -3.50 -35.91 19.25
CA VAL A 1070 -3.26 -34.87 18.23
C VAL A 1070 -1.83 -34.35 18.40
N PRO A 1071 -0.94 -34.48 17.39
CA PRO A 1071 0.43 -33.98 17.48
C PRO A 1071 0.46 -32.44 17.60
N ARG A 1072 1.48 -31.92 18.28
CA ARG A 1072 1.67 -30.48 18.56
C ARG A 1072 0.49 -29.82 19.28
N SER A 1073 -0.35 -30.60 19.98
CA SER A 1073 -1.53 -30.09 20.68
C SER A 1073 -1.24 -29.59 22.10
N THR A 1074 -0.04 -29.83 22.63
CA THR A 1074 0.31 -29.41 24.00
C THR A 1074 0.89 -28.01 24.05
N THR A 1075 0.43 -27.24 25.03
CA THR A 1075 0.91 -25.89 25.37
C THR A 1075 0.97 -25.77 26.89
N LEU A 1076 1.95 -25.00 27.40
CA LEU A 1076 2.03 -24.67 28.82
C LEU A 1076 0.99 -23.58 29.14
N VAL A 1077 -0.01 -23.92 29.93
CA VAL A 1077 -1.14 -23.05 30.30
C VAL A 1077 -0.82 -22.19 31.52
N PHE A 1078 -0.23 -22.79 32.55
CA PHE A 1078 0.15 -22.09 33.77
C PHE A 1078 1.30 -22.81 34.47
N GLU A 1079 2.14 -22.08 35.19
CA GLU A 1079 3.27 -22.64 35.94
C GLU A 1079 3.26 -22.13 37.39
N ASP A 1080 3.32 -23.05 38.35
CA ASP A 1080 3.54 -22.73 39.77
C ASP A 1080 5.03 -22.89 40.14
N ASN A 1081 5.38 -22.91 41.43
CA ASN A 1081 6.77 -23.00 41.84
C ASN A 1081 7.43 -24.35 41.43
N ASP A 1082 6.65 -25.45 41.39
CA ASP A 1082 7.17 -26.81 41.28
C ASP A 1082 6.62 -27.59 40.06
N HIS A 1083 5.48 -27.16 39.50
CA HIS A 1083 4.73 -27.85 38.44
C HIS A 1083 4.29 -26.91 37.32
N GLY A 1084 4.10 -27.48 36.14
CA GLY A 1084 3.48 -26.86 34.98
C GLY A 1084 2.17 -27.56 34.63
N LEU A 1085 1.16 -26.77 34.30
CA LEU A 1085 -0.13 -27.22 33.81
C LEU A 1085 -0.10 -27.12 32.28
N PHE A 1086 -0.18 -28.27 31.61
CA PHE A 1086 -0.23 -28.38 30.16
C PHE A 1086 -1.63 -28.79 29.69
N ASN A 1087 -2.02 -28.40 28.49
CA ASN A 1087 -3.17 -29.02 27.82
C ASN A 1087 -2.69 -30.13 26.88
N VAL A 1088 -3.58 -31.06 26.53
CA VAL A 1088 -3.33 -32.06 25.48
C VAL A 1088 -4.65 -32.46 24.84
N THR A 1089 -4.68 -32.54 23.52
CA THR A 1089 -5.90 -32.91 22.78
C THR A 1089 -5.78 -34.33 22.23
N LEU A 1090 -6.80 -35.15 22.46
CA LEU A 1090 -6.86 -36.55 22.04
C LEU A 1090 -8.30 -36.97 21.75
N PHE A 1091 -8.45 -38.15 21.16
CA PHE A 1091 -9.77 -38.73 20.90
C PHE A 1091 -10.43 -39.26 22.19
N ASN A 1092 -11.74 -39.08 22.30
CA ASN A 1092 -12.53 -39.51 23.46
C ASN A 1092 -12.34 -41.00 23.82
N LYS A 1093 -12.09 -41.84 22.81
CA LYS A 1093 -11.91 -43.29 22.97
C LYS A 1093 -10.68 -43.68 23.82
N VAL A 1094 -9.65 -42.84 23.89
CA VAL A 1094 -8.35 -43.17 24.52
C VAL A 1094 -8.08 -42.40 25.82
N ILE A 1095 -9.06 -41.67 26.37
CA ILE A 1095 -8.90 -40.89 27.61
C ILE A 1095 -8.38 -41.73 28.77
N GLU A 1096 -9.00 -42.88 29.03
CA GLU A 1096 -8.64 -43.71 30.19
C GLU A 1096 -7.27 -44.37 30.02
N GLU A 1097 -6.95 -44.84 28.81
CA GLU A 1097 -5.63 -45.39 28.49
C GLU A 1097 -4.54 -44.30 28.63
N PHE A 1098 -4.85 -43.07 28.19
CA PHE A 1098 -3.94 -41.93 28.30
C PHE A 1098 -3.69 -41.55 29.75
N LYS A 1099 -4.72 -41.52 30.60
CA LYS A 1099 -4.60 -41.24 32.05
C LYS A 1099 -3.69 -42.25 32.75
N ILE A 1100 -3.79 -43.54 32.41
CA ILE A 1100 -2.96 -44.60 32.98
C ILE A 1100 -1.49 -44.38 32.59
N LYS A 1101 -1.20 -44.24 31.29
CA LYS A 1101 0.17 -44.06 30.78
C LYS A 1101 0.80 -42.73 31.18
N ALA A 1102 0.01 -41.67 31.29
CA ALA A 1102 0.44 -40.39 31.85
C ALA A 1102 0.91 -40.58 33.31
N ARG A 1103 0.11 -41.28 34.13
CA ARG A 1103 0.45 -41.56 35.54
C ARG A 1103 1.71 -42.41 35.69
N GLU A 1104 1.91 -43.41 34.84
CA GLU A 1104 3.14 -44.23 34.80
C GLU A 1104 4.40 -43.37 34.55
N ASN A 1105 4.26 -42.29 33.78
CA ASN A 1105 5.33 -41.33 33.52
C ASN A 1105 5.37 -40.16 34.53
N LYS A 1106 4.66 -40.26 35.66
CA LYS A 1106 4.54 -39.22 36.70
C LYS A 1106 3.88 -37.92 36.24
N PHE A 1107 3.07 -37.98 35.18
CA PHE A 1107 2.21 -36.89 34.73
C PHE A 1107 0.82 -37.07 35.32
N ILE A 1108 0.26 -36.04 35.94
CA ILE A 1108 -1.03 -36.12 36.65
C ILE A 1108 -2.09 -35.42 35.82
N VAL A 1109 -3.00 -36.19 35.23
CA VAL A 1109 -4.15 -35.64 34.52
C VAL A 1109 -5.18 -35.13 35.55
N ARG A 1110 -5.60 -33.88 35.39
CA ARG A 1110 -6.64 -33.24 36.22
C ARG A 1110 -8.00 -33.44 35.57
N ASP A 1111 -8.94 -33.98 36.34
CA ASP A 1111 -10.34 -34.08 35.92
C ASP A 1111 -10.95 -32.67 35.93
N PHE A 1112 -11.02 -32.07 34.75
CA PHE A 1112 -11.59 -30.75 34.54
C PHE A 1112 -12.27 -30.73 33.17
N THR A 1113 -13.53 -30.27 33.16
CA THR A 1113 -14.29 -30.04 31.93
C THR A 1113 -14.60 -28.55 31.85
N TYR A 1114 -14.29 -27.93 30.72
CA TYR A 1114 -14.55 -26.50 30.54
C TYR A 1114 -16.04 -26.26 30.26
N ASN A 1115 -16.73 -25.64 31.21
CA ASN A 1115 -18.09 -25.17 31.06
C ASN A 1115 -18.20 -23.72 31.55
N GLU A 1116 -18.55 -22.79 30.67
CA GLU A 1116 -18.65 -21.36 31.01
C GLU A 1116 -19.72 -21.12 32.10
N ASP A 1117 -20.82 -21.87 32.10
CA ASP A 1117 -21.91 -21.69 33.06
C ASP A 1117 -21.50 -22.10 34.47
N ASP A 1118 -20.81 -23.24 34.62
CA ASP A 1118 -20.33 -23.73 35.92
C ASP A 1118 -19.22 -22.84 36.50
N ILE A 1119 -18.35 -22.32 35.62
CA ILE A 1119 -17.29 -21.38 35.98
C ILE A 1119 -17.89 -20.06 36.49
N ASN A 1120 -18.89 -19.54 35.79
CA ASN A 1120 -19.59 -18.32 36.20
C ASN A 1120 -20.41 -18.54 37.47
N ALA A 1121 -21.07 -19.69 37.62
CA ALA A 1121 -21.81 -20.04 38.83
C ALA A 1121 -20.89 -20.10 40.06
N GLY A 1122 -19.70 -20.72 39.95
CA GLY A 1122 -18.73 -20.78 41.05
C GLY A 1122 -18.17 -19.41 41.44
N LYS A 1123 -17.88 -18.54 40.47
CA LYS A 1123 -17.47 -17.14 40.74
C LYS A 1123 -18.58 -16.34 41.41
N ASN A 1124 -19.81 -16.48 40.94
CA ASN A 1124 -20.98 -15.83 41.52
C ASN A 1124 -21.25 -16.31 42.95
N GLU A 1125 -21.02 -17.59 43.25
CA GLU A 1125 -21.17 -18.14 44.60
C GLU A 1125 -20.14 -17.55 45.57
N ILE A 1126 -18.87 -17.45 45.17
CA ILE A 1126 -17.81 -16.82 45.99
C ILE A 1126 -18.13 -15.34 46.24
N ALA A 1127 -18.47 -14.59 45.18
CA ALA A 1127 -18.83 -13.18 45.29
C ALA A 1127 -20.09 -12.97 46.17
N ARG A 1128 -21.07 -13.88 46.08
CA ARG A 1128 -22.25 -13.88 46.94
C ARG A 1128 -21.86 -14.14 48.40
N LEU A 1129 -21.04 -15.14 48.68
CA LEU A 1129 -20.58 -15.46 50.04
C LEU A 1129 -19.74 -14.33 50.64
N GLU A 1130 -18.90 -13.66 49.86
CA GLU A 1130 -18.16 -12.45 50.28
C GLU A 1130 -19.12 -11.31 50.64
N SER A 1131 -20.13 -11.06 49.78
CA SER A 1131 -21.15 -10.04 50.03
C SER A 1131 -21.95 -10.36 51.30
N ASP A 1132 -22.35 -11.61 51.48
CA ASP A 1132 -23.12 -12.06 52.63
C ASP A 1132 -22.28 -12.01 53.91
N LEU A 1133 -20.99 -12.38 53.85
CA LEU A 1133 -20.05 -12.22 54.97
C LEU A 1133 -19.92 -10.75 55.38
N LYS A 1134 -19.76 -9.84 54.42
CA LYS A 1134 -19.64 -8.39 54.68
C LYS A 1134 -20.91 -7.80 55.26
N LYS A 1135 -22.09 -8.20 54.75
CA LYS A 1135 -23.39 -7.80 55.33
C LYS A 1135 -23.53 -8.29 56.77
N GLN A 1136 -23.21 -9.57 57.01
CA GLN A 1136 -23.27 -10.15 58.35
C GLN A 1136 -22.25 -9.52 59.30
N TYR A 1137 -21.06 -9.16 58.82
CA TYR A 1137 -20.07 -8.42 59.59
C TYR A 1137 -20.65 -7.10 60.13
N HIS A 1138 -21.21 -6.25 59.26
CA HIS A 1138 -21.75 -4.95 59.69
C HIS A 1138 -22.94 -5.10 60.65
N LEU A 1139 -23.82 -6.07 60.39
CA LEU A 1139 -24.95 -6.37 61.25
C LEU A 1139 -24.50 -6.85 62.63
N LEU A 1140 -23.55 -7.79 62.67
CA LEU A 1140 -23.00 -8.35 63.89
C LEU A 1140 -22.21 -7.30 64.67
N MET A 1141 -21.35 -6.51 64.02
CA MET A 1141 -20.56 -5.46 64.67
C MET A 1141 -21.45 -4.38 65.31
N ARG A 1142 -22.51 -3.94 64.61
CA ARG A 1142 -23.49 -3.00 65.18
C ARG A 1142 -24.20 -3.61 66.40
N TRP A 1143 -24.62 -4.86 66.30
CA TRP A 1143 -25.28 -5.58 67.39
C TRP A 1143 -24.36 -5.73 68.60
N LEU A 1144 -23.11 -6.14 68.39
CA LEU A 1144 -22.11 -6.32 69.44
C LEU A 1144 -21.83 -5.01 70.19
N LYS A 1145 -21.66 -3.88 69.50
CA LYS A 1145 -21.43 -2.58 70.14
C LYS A 1145 -22.59 -2.14 71.03
N VAL A 1146 -23.81 -2.27 70.52
CA VAL A 1146 -25.03 -1.90 71.26
C VAL A 1146 -25.14 -2.75 72.51
N HIS A 1147 -25.04 -4.07 72.39
CA HIS A 1147 -25.23 -4.95 73.54
C HIS A 1147 -24.02 -5.02 74.47
N PHE A 1148 -22.80 -4.71 74.00
CA PHE A 1148 -21.66 -4.44 74.88
C PHE A 1148 -21.94 -3.23 75.77
N SER A 1149 -22.40 -2.11 75.20
CA SER A 1149 -22.80 -0.93 75.96
C SER A 1149 -23.89 -1.30 76.98
N GLU A 1150 -24.93 -2.03 76.59
CA GLU A 1150 -26.01 -2.42 77.51
C GLU A 1150 -25.52 -3.35 78.63
N SER A 1151 -24.62 -4.28 78.32
CA SER A 1151 -24.03 -5.21 79.30
C SER A 1151 -23.20 -4.47 80.33
N VAL A 1152 -22.35 -3.51 79.92
CA VAL A 1152 -21.56 -2.69 80.85
C VAL A 1152 -22.45 -1.77 81.69
N ILE A 1153 -23.47 -1.14 81.09
CA ILE A 1153 -24.43 -0.32 81.84
C ILE A 1153 -25.10 -1.17 82.92
N ALA A 1154 -25.62 -2.35 82.57
CA ALA A 1154 -26.23 -3.28 83.52
C ALA A 1154 -25.24 -3.74 84.60
N TRP A 1155 -23.97 -3.95 84.25
CA TRP A 1155 -22.92 -4.34 85.18
C TRP A 1155 -22.69 -3.28 86.27
N ILE A 1156 -22.58 -2.00 85.88
CA ILE A 1156 -22.42 -0.90 86.83
C ILE A 1156 -23.68 -0.78 87.71
N HIS A 1157 -24.89 -0.96 87.18
CA HIS A 1157 -26.12 -0.98 87.98
C HIS A 1157 -26.14 -2.12 89.01
N ILE A 1158 -25.65 -3.32 88.66
CA ILE A 1158 -25.48 -4.42 89.62
C ILE A 1158 -24.46 -4.05 90.70
N LYS A 1159 -23.33 -3.42 90.35
CA LYS A 1159 -22.35 -2.93 91.34
C LYS A 1159 -22.97 -1.92 92.31
N VAL A 1160 -23.85 -1.04 91.82
CA VAL A 1160 -24.59 -0.09 92.67
C VAL A 1160 -25.57 -0.82 93.60
N LEU A 1161 -26.34 -1.79 93.07
CA LEU A 1161 -27.26 -2.60 93.88
C LEU A 1161 -26.51 -3.39 94.96
N ARG A 1162 -25.37 -3.99 94.62
CA ARG A 1162 -24.50 -4.68 95.57
C ARG A 1162 -23.99 -3.74 96.66
N LEU A 1163 -23.50 -2.56 96.27
CA LEU A 1163 -23.01 -1.55 97.21
C LEU A 1163 -24.11 -1.09 98.16
N PHE A 1164 -25.32 -0.87 97.64
CA PHE A 1164 -26.46 -0.52 98.46
C PHE A 1164 -26.84 -1.63 99.45
N VAL A 1165 -26.99 -2.87 98.98
CA VAL A 1165 -27.38 -4.02 99.81
C VAL A 1165 -26.33 -4.32 100.89
N GLU A 1166 -25.04 -4.40 100.52
CA GLU A 1166 -23.97 -4.67 101.48
C GLU A 1166 -23.79 -3.51 102.48
N SER A 1167 -23.97 -2.26 102.06
CA SER A 1167 -23.94 -1.12 102.99
C SER A 1167 -25.12 -1.11 103.96
N VAL A 1168 -26.34 -1.48 103.54
CA VAL A 1168 -27.49 -1.62 104.44
C VAL A 1168 -27.29 -2.80 105.41
N LEU A 1169 -26.74 -3.92 104.94
CA LEU A 1169 -26.44 -5.08 105.78
C LEU A 1169 -25.35 -4.79 106.81
N ARG A 1170 -24.33 -3.98 106.47
CA ARG A 1170 -23.22 -3.65 107.38
C ARG A 1170 -23.51 -2.46 108.31
N TYR A 1171 -24.17 -1.42 107.81
CA TYR A 1171 -24.35 -0.16 108.55
C TYR A 1171 -25.75 -0.01 109.16
N GLY A 1172 -26.70 -0.87 108.77
CA GLY A 1172 -28.07 -0.85 109.27
C GLY A 1172 -28.92 0.30 108.69
N LEU A 1173 -30.04 0.57 109.35
CA LEU A 1173 -30.98 1.64 109.02
C LEU A 1173 -30.88 2.78 110.03
N PRO A 1174 -31.08 4.06 109.62
CA PRO A 1174 -31.46 4.53 108.28
C PRO A 1174 -30.32 4.45 107.25
N VAL A 1175 -30.65 4.46 105.95
CA VAL A 1175 -29.70 4.45 104.82
C VAL A 1175 -28.87 5.74 104.83
N ASN A 1176 -27.81 5.76 105.63
CA ASN A 1176 -26.94 6.92 105.84
C ASN A 1176 -25.50 6.49 105.60
N PHE A 1177 -25.11 6.42 104.32
CA PHE A 1177 -23.75 6.11 103.90
C PHE A 1177 -23.42 6.82 102.60
N VAL A 1178 -22.13 7.03 102.37
CA VAL A 1178 -21.59 7.62 101.14
C VAL A 1178 -20.97 6.52 100.31
N ALA A 1179 -21.14 6.61 98.98
CA ALA A 1179 -20.35 5.84 98.04
C ALA A 1179 -19.27 6.72 97.39
N ALA A 1180 -18.09 6.15 97.24
CA ALA A 1180 -16.95 6.79 96.61
C ALA A 1180 -16.34 5.86 95.56
N LEU A 1181 -16.00 6.44 94.41
CA LEU A 1181 -15.26 5.78 93.36
C LEU A 1181 -13.80 6.25 93.44
N LEU A 1182 -12.91 5.30 93.69
CA LEU A 1182 -11.47 5.52 93.79
C LEU A 1182 -10.76 4.96 92.55
N LEU A 1183 -9.79 5.71 92.04
CA LEU A 1183 -8.84 5.26 91.02
C LEU A 1183 -7.44 5.17 91.64
N PRO A 1184 -7.08 4.01 92.20
CA PRO A 1184 -5.79 3.81 92.85
C PRO A 1184 -4.68 3.49 91.83
N PRO A 1185 -3.56 4.24 91.83
CA PRO A 1185 -2.38 3.89 91.06
C PRO A 1185 -1.80 2.55 91.52
N LYS A 1186 -1.37 1.70 90.58
CA LYS A 1186 -0.84 0.34 90.82
C LYS A 1186 0.24 0.29 91.92
N LYS A 1187 1.13 1.30 91.95
CA LYS A 1187 2.21 1.43 92.94
C LYS A 1187 1.72 1.77 94.36
N ASN A 1188 0.55 2.39 94.49
CA ASN A 1188 0.03 2.93 95.75
C ASN A 1188 -1.11 2.09 96.34
N GLN A 1189 -1.62 1.08 95.63
CA GLN A 1189 -2.77 0.27 96.07
C GLN A 1189 -2.64 -0.23 97.52
N ARG A 1190 -1.50 -0.82 97.89
CA ARG A 1190 -1.25 -1.31 99.25
C ARG A 1190 -1.32 -0.20 100.30
N ARG A 1191 -0.69 0.94 100.03
CA ARG A 1191 -0.69 2.11 100.93
C ARG A 1191 -2.08 2.74 101.06
N ILE A 1192 -2.85 2.80 99.97
CA ILE A 1192 -4.23 3.30 99.98
C ILE A 1192 -5.11 2.40 100.86
N ARG A 1193 -4.96 1.07 100.77
CA ARG A 1193 -5.67 0.13 101.66
C ARG A 1193 -5.28 0.31 103.12
N GLU A 1194 -3.99 0.52 103.42
CA GLU A 1194 -3.52 0.81 104.78
C GLU A 1194 -4.16 2.10 105.34
N VAL A 1195 -4.21 3.18 104.56
CA VAL A 1195 -4.84 4.46 104.95
C VAL A 1195 -6.35 4.30 105.17
N LEU A 1196 -7.06 3.61 104.27
CA LEU A 1196 -8.49 3.38 104.41
C LEU A 1196 -8.81 2.47 105.62
N ASN A 1197 -7.99 1.46 105.88
CA ASN A 1197 -8.13 0.61 107.07
C ASN A 1197 -7.90 1.40 108.35
N GLN A 1198 -6.93 2.31 108.40
CA GLN A 1198 -6.74 3.19 109.57
C GLN A 1198 -7.97 4.07 109.80
N LEU A 1199 -8.51 4.67 108.73
CA LEU A 1199 -9.68 5.55 108.82
C LEU A 1199 -10.94 4.83 109.30
N TYR A 1200 -11.19 3.61 108.81
CA TYR A 1200 -12.44 2.88 109.04
C TYR A 1200 -12.31 1.66 109.96
N SER A 1201 -11.15 1.44 110.58
CA SER A 1201 -10.92 0.31 111.51
C SER A 1201 -11.96 0.19 112.62
N HIS A 1202 -12.49 1.31 113.10
CA HIS A 1202 -13.51 1.38 114.14
C HIS A 1202 -14.86 0.73 113.75
N LEU A 1203 -15.11 0.50 112.46
CA LEU A 1203 -16.30 -0.18 111.96
C LEU A 1203 -16.23 -1.70 112.11
N ASP A 1204 -15.03 -2.25 112.33
CA ASP A 1204 -14.81 -3.68 112.49
C ASP A 1204 -15.22 -4.13 113.90
N THR A 1205 -16.52 -4.21 114.12
CA THR A 1205 -17.13 -4.63 115.39
C THR A 1205 -16.98 -6.14 115.64
N SER A 1206 -16.42 -6.89 114.69
CA SER A 1206 -16.20 -8.34 114.71
C SER A 1206 -14.99 -8.82 115.52
N ILE A 1207 -14.11 -7.93 115.99
CA ILE A 1207 -12.85 -8.32 116.67
C ILE A 1207 -12.78 -7.83 118.13
N SER A 1208 -13.78 -7.07 118.60
CA SER A 1208 -13.76 -6.48 119.94
C SER A 1208 -14.34 -7.36 121.07
N GLN A 1209 -14.48 -8.68 120.87
CA GLN A 1209 -14.70 -9.65 121.95
C GLN A 1209 -13.95 -10.97 121.72
N GLY A 1210 -12.64 -11.00 122.05
CA GLY A 1210 -11.86 -12.23 122.23
C GLY A 1210 -11.72 -13.16 121.00
N PRO A 1211 -10.89 -14.22 121.08
CA PRO A 1211 -10.79 -15.20 120.01
C PRO A 1211 -12.06 -16.08 120.03
N ILE A 1212 -12.90 -15.93 119.02
CA ILE A 1212 -14.05 -16.82 118.80
C ILE A 1212 -13.54 -18.01 117.98
N GLU A 1213 -13.24 -19.12 118.67
CA GLU A 1213 -13.24 -20.44 118.05
C GLU A 1213 -14.68 -20.79 117.62
N ASP A 1214 -14.81 -21.21 116.37
CA ASP A 1214 -15.86 -22.05 115.78
C ASP A 1214 -17.33 -21.77 116.12
N ILE A 1215 -17.96 -20.93 115.29
CA ILE A 1215 -19.40 -21.06 114.97
C ILE A 1215 -19.51 -21.89 113.67
N PRO A 1216 -20.00 -23.13 113.71
CA PRO A 1216 -20.10 -23.98 112.53
C PRO A 1216 -21.19 -23.43 111.59
N GLY A 1217 -20.79 -23.00 110.38
CA GLY A 1217 -21.72 -22.59 109.30
C GLY A 1217 -21.30 -21.36 108.50
N PHE A 1218 -20.33 -20.57 108.97
CA PHE A 1218 -19.81 -19.38 108.27
C PHE A 1218 -18.49 -19.71 107.54
N ASN A 1219 -18.59 -20.25 106.32
CA ASN A 1219 -17.43 -20.33 105.42
C ASN A 1219 -17.16 -18.94 104.83
N ILE A 1220 -16.32 -18.14 105.48
CA ILE A 1220 -15.75 -16.93 104.86
C ILE A 1220 -14.75 -17.43 103.81
N GLY A 1221 -15.23 -17.58 102.57
CA GLY A 1221 -14.40 -17.85 101.41
C GLY A 1221 -13.37 -16.74 101.17
N GLN A 1222 -12.38 -17.02 100.33
CA GLN A 1222 -11.22 -16.19 99.96
C GLN A 1222 -11.58 -14.81 99.31
N GLN A 1223 -12.37 -13.97 99.97
CA GLN A 1223 -12.61 -12.58 99.59
C GLN A 1223 -11.83 -11.66 100.54
N GLU A 1224 -11.15 -10.66 99.98
CA GLU A 1224 -10.46 -9.62 100.76
C GLU A 1224 -11.47 -8.86 101.63
N TYR A 1225 -11.50 -9.15 102.92
CA TYR A 1225 -12.35 -8.47 103.88
C TYR A 1225 -11.75 -7.11 104.28
N TYR A 1226 -12.59 -6.08 104.31
CA TYR A 1226 -12.25 -4.73 104.76
C TYR A 1226 -13.30 -4.24 105.76
N PRO A 1227 -12.95 -3.37 106.73
CA PRO A 1227 -13.89 -2.76 107.69
C PRO A 1227 -15.01 -1.93 107.07
N TYR A 1228 -14.90 -1.61 105.78
CA TYR A 1228 -15.87 -0.87 104.97
C TYR A 1228 -16.24 -1.71 103.74
N VAL A 1229 -17.40 -1.45 103.13
CA VAL A 1229 -17.79 -2.12 101.88
C VAL A 1229 -16.86 -1.69 100.74
N SER A 1230 -16.27 -2.65 100.03
CA SER A 1230 -15.39 -2.38 98.91
C SER A 1230 -15.52 -3.43 97.81
N PHE A 1231 -15.70 -2.96 96.57
CA PHE A 1231 -15.62 -3.78 95.37
C PHE A 1231 -14.57 -3.25 94.40
N LYS A 1232 -13.94 -4.18 93.69
CA LYS A 1232 -13.04 -3.87 92.56
C LYS A 1232 -13.83 -3.96 91.25
N MET A 1233 -13.54 -3.04 90.34
CA MET A 1233 -14.08 -3.00 88.97
C MET A 1233 -12.90 -2.87 88.01
N ASN A 1234 -12.62 -3.93 87.26
CA ASN A 1234 -11.59 -3.91 86.24
C ASN A 1234 -12.24 -3.71 84.86
N ILE A 1235 -12.07 -2.52 84.30
CA ILE A 1235 -12.63 -2.15 82.99
C ILE A 1235 -11.61 -2.27 81.85
N ASP A 1236 -10.45 -2.87 82.14
CA ASP A 1236 -9.55 -3.33 81.09
C ASP A 1236 -10.12 -4.62 80.45
N PHE A 1237 -10.64 -4.46 79.25
CA PHE A 1237 -11.13 -5.55 78.42
C PHE A 1237 -10.09 -6.04 77.40
N VAL A 1238 -8.88 -5.47 77.39
CA VAL A 1238 -7.84 -5.71 76.36
C VAL A 1238 -6.67 -6.55 76.88
N THR A 1239 -6.31 -6.49 78.16
CA THR A 1239 -5.05 -7.08 78.69
C THR A 1239 -5.17 -8.40 79.45
N GLN A 1240 -6.11 -9.29 79.09
CA GLN A 1240 -6.03 -10.70 79.54
C GLN A 1240 -5.65 -11.63 78.38
N LYS A 1241 -4.35 -11.64 78.10
CA LYS A 1241 -3.61 -12.83 77.67
C LYS A 1241 -2.37 -12.97 78.51
#